data_AF-G0MCG1-F1
#
_entry.id   AF-G0MCG1-F1
#
_cell.length_a   1.000
_cell.length_b   1.000
_cell.length_c   1.000
_cell.angle_alpha   90.00
_cell.angle_beta   90.00
_cell.angle_gamma   90.00
#
_symmetry.space_group_name_H-M   'P 1'
#
loop_
_entity.id
_entity.type
_entity.pdbx_description
1 polymer ?
#
loop_
_entity_poly.entity_id
_entity_poly.type
_entity_poly.pdbx_seq_one_letter_code
_entity_poly.pdbx_strand_id
1 'polypeptide(L)'
;MATIDYMMDPGWKYLRQAQDEALKEQAARRFDNKTHAWVPDPAEGFVAGAIAVQEGDNLTIGMPDGTQRKTTRAEVQEINPAKFEKTEDMSNLTFLNEASVLHNLRQRYYSMMIYTYSGLFCVFINPYKMLPIYTDSVASMYVNKRRAEMPPHLFAVSDEAFRNMMSDKENQSMLITGESGAGKTENTKKVIAYFAMIGSGNKDQKSVSYRYLFFSNSDFQESSLENQVVQANPAIEAFGNGATTRNYNSSRYGKFIRIHFDRKGRLVGGDIEHYLLEKSRVIKQAPGERSYHIFYQIMTQKGLRERYGLSDNIRDYKFVSQAEITVPGMNDTEEWGITDTAFNVMGFSDREKDDLYKLCSAIMHIGNSTFKQKPRDEQAEVDDMKSPTAACKLFGIDTDQFLNALTRPRIKVGMEWVNKGQNVQQVDWAVGALSKAIYARMFNWLIKRVNKTLQANANDMVYYIGVLDIAGFEIFDRNSFEQLWINFVNEKLQQFFNHHMFVLEQEEYQREGIEWTFIDFGLDLQSCIELIERPLGIVSMLDEECIVPKATDMTYVDKLLTQHLGKHPNFQKAKPPKGKQADAHFSIVHYAGTVRYNAEQWLDKNKDPLNDSAVAILKTSDKEGVLYQLWEEYQTDVDREENEKRGKTSQAKKKGKSASFLTVSTMYRESLTSLMTMLHTTHPHFIRCIIPNEKKTSGLIDAPLVLNQLTCNGVLEGIRICRKGFPNRMMFADFRFRYAILAADEASEKDAAKASKAMLRKLSKNNQLNVDTFKVGTTKVFFRAGMLARLEELRDEALSEVILKFQCSARHYLAQVEYKRRLDREDAYPIIQENVRAWIKLRSWPWYRLFSRLKPMLKGMKSNAEIEALEKKCKELEENHKREEEARKKYADELRAKIEQYEETKAALERDRMLLDKRNKEIEELNRNLKSESEANYENAKKAAELEKLREKERKEWDEKERRMQMEAENEANQHKTQTEKLKDQIATMQTDYEKLSAQRKAQEQMNAELVDEVAAFKNKAERAEEQKKKLVEDLDALDDKLAAEKRANNEHVKHNKKLESQLKATQTQLTLALKEKHENDVDCKRRESEIGELKLKAQGDANLISKLQAMLRKCLTKIEELEEDLLEERKLRMKAERQFNELRSEYDILTEQMAEASGQLTAEAHINKVRAEELSNLRRDLQKRNLNHEAYISDLCSMQYATVNNLRNLSQQSSALETEALRILDHRRAISKQPLPRVYVEEQSDSE
;
A
#
# COMPACT_ATOMS: atom_id res chain seq x y z
N MET A 1 -4.96 -23.18 44.55
CA MET A 1 -4.30 -24.36 43.97
C MET A 1 -5.09 -24.82 42.75
N ALA A 2 -4.86 -24.19 41.59
CA ALA A 2 -5.47 -24.57 40.30
C ALA A 2 -4.41 -24.49 39.18
N THR A 3 -3.19 -24.90 39.49
CA THR A 3 -2.14 -25.17 38.49
C THR A 3 -2.35 -26.59 37.98
N ILE A 4 -3.29 -26.76 37.06
CA ILE A 4 -3.56 -28.03 36.36
C ILE A 4 -2.96 -27.94 34.96
N ASP A 5 -1.85 -28.64 34.77
CA ASP A 5 -1.65 -29.66 33.72
C ASP A 5 -1.70 -29.28 32.23
N TYR A 6 -1.41 -28.03 31.85
CA TYR A 6 -1.21 -27.67 30.43
C TYR A 6 -0.16 -28.54 29.71
N MET A 7 0.83 -29.04 30.46
CA MET A 7 1.88 -29.92 29.94
C MET A 7 1.37 -31.30 29.51
N MET A 8 0.21 -31.73 30.00
CA MET A 8 -0.44 -32.99 29.62
C MET A 8 -1.40 -32.83 28.44
N ASP A 9 -1.65 -31.60 27.97
CA ASP A 9 -2.46 -31.38 26.79
C ASP A 9 -1.79 -32.01 25.55
N PRO A 10 -2.52 -32.80 24.73
CA PRO A 10 -1.96 -33.44 23.54
C PRO A 10 -1.31 -32.46 22.55
N GLY A 11 -1.72 -31.19 22.56
CA GLY A 11 -1.17 -30.11 21.75
C GLY A 11 0.18 -29.57 22.26
N TRP A 12 0.50 -29.70 23.54
CA TRP A 12 1.66 -29.05 24.17
C TRP A 12 2.99 -29.43 23.51
N LYS A 13 3.18 -30.71 23.17
CA LYS A 13 4.37 -31.21 22.49
C LYS A 13 4.65 -30.59 21.12
N TYR A 14 3.63 -30.00 20.49
CA TYR A 14 3.73 -29.29 19.21
C TYR A 14 3.91 -27.77 19.38
N LEU A 15 3.82 -27.26 20.61
CA LEU A 15 4.01 -25.84 20.93
C LEU A 15 5.41 -25.57 21.50
N ARG A 16 5.87 -26.43 22.41
CA ARG A 16 7.12 -26.27 23.15
C ARG A 16 7.79 -27.63 23.36
N GLN A 17 9.10 -27.66 23.25
CA GLN A 17 9.90 -28.84 23.58
C GLN A 17 9.91 -29.06 25.10
N ALA A 18 9.83 -30.32 25.55
CA ALA A 18 10.00 -30.65 26.95
C ALA A 18 11.40 -30.27 27.43
N GLN A 19 11.51 -29.64 28.61
CA GLN A 19 12.79 -29.14 29.14
C GLN A 19 13.85 -30.25 29.25
N ASP A 20 13.45 -31.45 29.65
CA ASP A 20 14.34 -32.61 29.74
C ASP A 20 14.89 -33.06 28.38
N GLU A 21 14.08 -32.98 27.32
CA GLU A 21 14.51 -33.30 25.95
C GLU A 21 15.43 -32.22 25.39
N ALA A 22 15.13 -30.94 25.67
CA ALA A 22 15.96 -29.82 25.28
C ALA A 22 17.37 -29.94 25.91
N LEU A 23 17.45 -30.26 27.21
CA LEU A 23 18.72 -30.49 27.90
C LEU A 23 19.52 -31.67 27.31
N LYS A 24 18.83 -32.77 26.93
CA LYS A 24 19.46 -33.91 26.27
C LYS A 24 19.99 -33.57 24.88
N GLU A 25 19.23 -32.86 24.05
CA GLU A 25 19.68 -32.41 22.72
C GLU A 25 20.84 -31.41 22.82
N GLN A 26 20.80 -30.49 23.78
CA GLN A 26 21.89 -29.56 24.05
C GLN A 26 23.16 -30.29 24.47
N ALA A 27 23.06 -31.32 25.30
CA ALA A 27 24.21 -32.13 25.72
C ALA A 27 24.79 -33.00 24.58
N ALA A 28 23.93 -33.45 23.64
CA ALA A 28 24.33 -34.32 22.53
C ALA A 28 25.09 -33.59 21.41
N ARG A 29 24.94 -32.27 21.27
CA ARG A 29 25.54 -31.49 20.18
C ARG A 29 26.55 -30.48 20.71
N ARG A 30 27.85 -30.77 20.54
CA ARG A 30 28.96 -29.87 20.92
C ARG A 30 29.37 -28.94 19.76
N PHE A 31 28.41 -28.18 19.21
CA PHE A 31 28.75 -27.15 18.23
C PHE A 31 29.30 -25.92 18.96
N ASP A 32 30.52 -25.55 18.61
CA ASP A 32 31.18 -24.32 19.07
C ASP A 32 31.55 -23.46 17.85
N ASN A 33 31.39 -22.15 17.96
CA ASN A 33 31.63 -21.20 16.86
C ASN A 33 33.10 -21.16 16.42
N LYS A 34 34.01 -21.66 17.26
CA LYS A 34 35.44 -21.80 16.93
C LYS A 34 35.76 -23.05 16.12
N THR A 35 34.90 -24.07 16.17
CA THR A 35 35.19 -25.39 15.59
C THR A 35 34.28 -25.72 14.42
N HIS A 36 33.15 -25.04 14.28
CA HIS A 36 32.16 -25.30 13.22
C HIS A 36 31.68 -24.00 12.58
N ALA A 37 31.34 -24.08 11.30
CA ALA A 37 30.76 -22.98 10.53
C ALA A 37 29.70 -23.51 9.54
N TRP A 38 28.79 -22.64 9.11
CA TRP A 38 27.84 -22.91 8.05
C TRP A 38 28.49 -22.71 6.69
N VAL A 39 28.39 -23.72 5.83
CA VAL A 39 28.90 -23.72 4.46
C VAL A 39 27.72 -23.75 3.48
N PRO A 40 27.73 -22.91 2.42
CA PRO A 40 26.69 -22.92 1.39
C PRO A 40 26.65 -24.26 0.63
N ASP A 41 25.45 -24.80 0.48
CA ASP A 41 25.17 -26.04 -0.25
C ASP A 41 24.01 -25.83 -1.25
N PRO A 42 24.13 -26.26 -2.52
CA PRO A 42 23.07 -26.06 -3.52
C PRO A 42 21.75 -26.80 -3.23
N ALA A 43 21.79 -27.93 -2.50
CA ALA A 43 20.62 -28.76 -2.23
C ALA A 43 20.00 -28.45 -0.85
N GLU A 44 20.83 -28.34 0.18
CA GLU A 44 20.41 -28.13 1.58
C GLU A 44 20.44 -26.66 2.01
N GLY A 45 20.82 -25.74 1.11
CA GLY A 45 21.01 -24.31 1.37
C GLY A 45 22.29 -24.05 2.16
N PHE A 46 22.33 -24.55 3.40
CA PHE A 46 23.50 -24.49 4.29
C PHE A 46 23.64 -25.78 5.10
N VAL A 47 24.89 -26.23 5.22
CA VAL A 47 25.28 -27.40 6.02
C VAL A 47 26.35 -27.02 7.04
N ALA A 48 26.34 -27.68 8.20
CA ALA A 48 27.35 -27.47 9.22
C ALA A 48 28.63 -28.22 8.84
N GLY A 49 29.74 -27.50 8.73
CA GLY A 49 31.06 -28.07 8.48
C GLY A 49 32.01 -27.81 9.65
N ALA A 50 32.94 -28.74 9.89
CA ALA A 50 33.97 -28.61 10.92
C ALA A 50 35.21 -27.91 10.37
N ILE A 51 35.68 -26.87 11.04
CA ILE A 51 36.89 -26.13 10.63
C ILE A 51 38.11 -27.00 10.96
N ALA A 52 38.79 -27.50 9.93
CA ALA A 52 39.96 -28.37 10.09
C ALA A 52 41.26 -27.57 10.13
N VAL A 53 41.43 -26.61 9.22
CA VAL A 53 42.65 -25.77 9.11
C VAL A 53 42.26 -24.33 8.78
N GLN A 54 42.86 -23.36 9.47
CA GLN A 54 42.71 -21.93 9.21
C GLN A 54 44.07 -21.32 8.82
N GLU A 55 44.20 -20.87 7.58
CA GLU A 55 45.39 -20.20 7.02
C GLU A 55 45.02 -18.78 6.58
N GLY A 56 45.15 -17.81 7.48
CA GLY A 56 44.73 -16.42 7.22
C GLY A 56 43.21 -16.34 6.97
N ASP A 57 42.82 -15.88 5.78
CA ASP A 57 41.42 -15.78 5.31
C ASP A 57 40.90 -17.06 4.63
N ASN A 58 41.77 -18.04 4.36
CA ASN A 58 41.39 -19.33 3.78
C ASN A 58 41.07 -20.36 4.88
N LEU A 59 39.95 -21.05 4.74
CA LEU A 59 39.45 -22.08 5.64
C LEU A 59 39.33 -23.41 4.89
N THR A 60 39.90 -24.48 5.45
CA THR A 60 39.62 -25.84 5.00
C THR A 60 38.59 -26.46 5.94
N ILE A 61 37.41 -26.78 5.40
CA ILE A 61 36.26 -27.25 6.16
C ILE A 61 35.98 -28.72 5.82
N GLY A 62 35.90 -29.56 6.84
CA GLY A 62 35.40 -30.93 6.75
C GLY A 62 33.88 -30.92 6.67
N MET A 63 33.35 -31.39 5.55
CA MET A 63 31.91 -31.50 5.29
C MET A 63 31.34 -32.78 5.96
N PRO A 64 30.02 -32.84 6.21
CA PRO A 64 29.38 -34.01 6.82
C PRO A 64 29.52 -35.32 6.03
N ASP A 65 29.75 -35.23 4.71
CA ASP A 65 29.97 -36.36 3.80
C ASP A 65 31.41 -36.91 3.86
N GLY A 66 32.27 -36.34 4.71
CA GLY A 66 33.67 -36.71 4.86
C GLY A 66 34.62 -36.05 3.86
N THR A 67 34.12 -35.22 2.95
CA THR A 67 34.96 -34.45 2.01
C THR A 67 35.52 -33.19 2.66
N GLN A 68 36.64 -32.68 2.15
CA GLN A 68 37.20 -31.39 2.57
C GLN A 68 37.00 -30.35 1.48
N ARG A 69 36.46 -29.19 1.85
CA ARG A 69 36.24 -28.05 0.96
C ARG A 69 37.08 -26.87 1.42
N LYS A 70 37.88 -26.31 0.51
CA LYS A 70 38.55 -25.03 0.72
C LYS A 70 37.58 -23.91 0.39
N THR A 71 37.43 -22.96 1.31
CA THR A 71 36.55 -21.79 1.20
C THR A 71 37.20 -20.62 1.92
N THR A 72 36.62 -19.42 1.79
CA THR A 72 37.14 -18.23 2.48
C THR A 72 36.27 -17.89 3.69
N ARG A 73 36.82 -17.11 4.63
CA ARG A 73 36.08 -16.63 5.81
C ARG A 73 34.85 -15.79 5.46
N ALA A 74 34.82 -15.18 4.27
CA ALA A 74 33.69 -14.39 3.78
C ALA A 74 32.52 -15.24 3.26
N GLU A 75 32.78 -16.47 2.80
CA GLU A 75 31.78 -17.37 2.21
C GLU A 75 31.07 -18.23 3.27
N VAL A 76 31.59 -18.28 4.49
CA VAL A 76 31.06 -19.11 5.58
C VAL A 76 30.39 -18.25 6.65
N GLN A 77 29.36 -18.81 7.30
CA GLN A 77 28.62 -18.11 8.34
C GLN A 77 28.86 -18.74 9.72
N GLU A 78 28.93 -17.93 10.77
CA GLU A 78 29.16 -18.42 12.14
C GLU A 78 27.98 -19.26 12.65
N ILE A 79 28.26 -20.34 13.37
CA ILE A 79 27.23 -21.20 13.96
C ILE A 79 26.85 -20.72 15.37
N ASN A 80 25.57 -20.82 15.72
CA ASN A 80 25.12 -20.57 17.08
C ASN A 80 25.43 -21.77 18.00
N PRO A 81 25.72 -21.51 19.29
CA PRO A 81 25.84 -22.58 20.30
C PRO A 81 24.57 -23.43 20.40
N ALA A 82 24.72 -24.69 20.80
CA ALA A 82 23.61 -25.65 20.90
C ALA A 82 22.48 -25.23 21.88
N LYS A 83 22.74 -24.32 22.83
CA LYS A 83 21.71 -23.73 23.72
C LYS A 83 20.59 -23.03 22.94
N PHE A 84 20.89 -22.55 21.73
CA PHE A 84 19.96 -21.84 20.86
C PHE A 84 19.25 -22.73 19.83
N GLU A 85 19.37 -24.05 19.97
CA GLU A 85 18.62 -25.00 19.13
C GLU A 85 17.11 -24.89 19.41
N LYS A 86 16.30 -24.88 18.34
CA LYS A 86 14.83 -24.77 18.39
C LYS A 86 14.32 -23.55 19.19
N THR A 87 15.10 -22.48 19.26
CA THR A 87 14.76 -21.25 19.99
C THR A 87 13.39 -20.71 19.57
N GLU A 88 12.58 -20.32 20.56
CA GLU A 88 11.23 -19.79 20.37
C GLU A 88 11.18 -18.42 19.68
N ASP A 89 12.14 -17.54 19.99
CA ASP A 89 12.31 -16.23 19.35
C ASP A 89 13.68 -16.10 18.71
N MET A 90 13.70 -15.96 17.38
CA MET A 90 14.93 -15.85 16.61
C MET A 90 15.73 -14.58 16.94
N SER A 91 15.11 -13.54 17.51
CA SER A 91 15.83 -12.35 17.99
C SER A 91 16.79 -12.65 19.15
N ASN A 92 16.65 -13.81 19.82
CA ASN A 92 17.57 -14.25 20.86
C ASN A 92 18.84 -14.93 20.33
N LEU A 93 18.90 -15.28 19.04
CA LEU A 93 20.10 -15.91 18.45
C LEU A 93 21.28 -14.93 18.49
N THR A 94 22.46 -15.44 18.85
CA THR A 94 23.68 -14.62 18.96
C THR A 94 24.21 -14.24 17.57
N PHE A 95 24.42 -15.25 16.72
CA PHE A 95 24.83 -15.10 15.33
C PHE A 95 23.61 -15.17 14.43
N LEU A 96 23.07 -14.01 14.11
CA LEU A 96 21.84 -13.90 13.37
C LEU A 96 22.16 -13.77 11.87
N ASN A 97 22.30 -14.92 11.21
CA ASN A 97 22.61 -15.09 9.79
C ASN A 97 21.59 -16.01 9.10
N GLU A 98 21.62 -16.06 7.77
CA GLU A 98 20.63 -16.76 6.96
C GLU A 98 20.61 -18.26 7.28
N ALA A 99 21.79 -18.85 7.46
CA ALA A 99 21.95 -20.25 7.80
C ALA A 99 21.34 -20.59 9.18
N SER A 100 21.54 -19.74 10.18
CA SER A 100 21.00 -19.95 11.53
C SER A 100 19.49 -19.81 11.59
N VAL A 101 18.92 -18.85 10.84
CA VAL A 101 17.47 -18.68 10.72
C VAL A 101 16.85 -19.90 10.04
N LEU A 102 17.40 -20.30 8.88
CA LEU A 102 16.94 -21.50 8.17
C LEU A 102 17.04 -22.75 9.05
N HIS A 103 18.17 -22.94 9.73
CA HIS A 103 18.38 -24.10 10.61
C HIS A 103 17.37 -24.14 11.75
N ASN A 104 17.17 -23.03 12.46
CA ASN A 104 16.21 -23.00 13.56
C ASN A 104 14.78 -23.30 13.08
N LEU A 105 14.36 -22.67 11.98
CA LEU A 105 13.05 -22.91 11.37
C LEU A 105 12.88 -24.37 10.91
N ARG A 106 13.90 -24.94 10.26
CA ARG A 106 13.94 -26.34 9.81
C ARG A 106 13.80 -27.31 10.98
N GLN A 107 14.54 -27.13 12.06
CA GLN A 107 14.51 -28.02 13.23
C GLN A 107 13.20 -27.93 14.01
N ARG A 108 12.63 -26.73 14.12
CA ARG A 108 11.30 -26.52 14.70
C ARG A 108 10.21 -27.17 13.85
N TYR A 109 10.28 -27.01 12.52
CA TYR A 109 9.35 -27.63 11.58
C TYR A 109 9.38 -29.16 11.63
N TYR A 110 10.57 -29.77 11.69
CA TYR A 110 10.70 -31.23 11.85
C TYR A 110 10.08 -31.73 13.17
N SER A 111 10.08 -30.90 14.21
CA SER A 111 9.40 -31.18 15.48
C SER A 111 7.91 -30.81 15.46
N MET A 112 7.38 -30.39 14.31
CA MET A 112 6.01 -29.88 14.12
C MET A 112 5.67 -28.65 14.98
N MET A 113 6.68 -27.89 15.39
CA MET A 113 6.55 -26.57 16.03
C MET A 113 6.54 -25.50 14.93
N ILE A 114 5.35 -25.18 14.43
CA ILE A 114 5.17 -24.42 13.18
C ILE A 114 5.24 -22.90 13.31
N TYR A 115 5.00 -22.37 14.51
CA TYR A 115 5.11 -20.93 14.80
C TYR A 115 6.45 -20.65 15.47
N THR A 116 7.09 -19.56 15.07
CA THR A 116 8.36 -19.08 15.65
C THR A 116 8.31 -17.57 15.73
N TYR A 117 8.70 -16.99 16.86
CA TYR A 117 8.83 -15.55 16.98
C TYR A 117 10.08 -15.04 16.27
N SER A 118 10.02 -13.82 15.76
CA SER A 118 11.10 -13.14 15.08
C SER A 118 11.08 -11.65 15.46
N GLY A 119 11.35 -11.34 16.73
CA GLY A 119 11.30 -9.97 17.23
C GLY A 119 9.88 -9.42 17.26
N LEU A 120 9.49 -8.52 16.36
CA LEU A 120 8.15 -7.91 16.37
C LEU A 120 7.08 -8.70 15.60
N PHE A 121 7.47 -9.73 14.84
CA PHE A 121 6.56 -10.52 14.02
C PHE A 121 6.71 -12.02 14.25
N CYS A 122 5.74 -12.81 13.78
CA CYS A 122 5.75 -14.26 13.89
C CYS A 122 5.90 -14.92 12.52
N VAL A 123 6.78 -15.92 12.43
CA VAL A 123 6.94 -16.78 11.24
C VAL A 123 6.13 -18.05 11.44
N PHE A 124 5.36 -18.42 10.43
CA PHE A 124 4.55 -19.63 10.36
C PHE A 124 4.98 -20.47 9.16
N ILE A 125 5.25 -21.76 9.37
CA ILE A 125 5.52 -22.69 8.26
C ILE A 125 4.36 -23.66 8.15
N ASN A 126 3.74 -23.75 6.96
CA ASN A 126 2.56 -24.58 6.75
C ASN A 126 2.86 -26.08 7.01
N PRO A 127 2.21 -26.75 7.99
CA PRO A 127 2.45 -28.17 8.25
C PRO A 127 1.84 -29.11 7.20
N TYR A 128 0.91 -28.64 6.37
CA TYR A 128 0.02 -29.48 5.54
C TYR A 128 -0.69 -30.59 6.34
N LYS A 129 -0.85 -30.38 7.65
CA LYS A 129 -1.44 -31.33 8.59
C LYS A 129 -2.18 -30.57 9.69
N MET A 130 -3.33 -31.10 10.09
CA MET A 130 -4.07 -30.61 11.24
C MET A 130 -3.35 -31.02 12.53
N LEU A 131 -2.85 -30.03 13.27
CA LEU A 131 -2.23 -30.21 14.58
C LEU A 131 -3.25 -29.90 15.69
N PRO A 132 -3.24 -30.63 16.81
CA PRO A 132 -4.15 -30.41 17.93
C PRO A 132 -3.75 -29.19 18.79
N ILE A 133 -3.38 -28.07 18.16
CA ILE A 133 -2.93 -26.83 18.82
C ILE A 133 -3.98 -25.70 18.77
N TYR A 134 -5.13 -25.96 18.16
CA TYR A 134 -6.22 -24.98 17.99
C TYR A 134 -7.47 -25.38 18.77
N THR A 135 -7.29 -26.10 19.89
CA THR A 135 -8.39 -26.54 20.76
C THR A 135 -8.77 -25.43 21.75
N ASP A 136 -9.97 -25.51 22.33
CA ASP A 136 -10.44 -24.63 23.42
C ASP A 136 -9.47 -24.58 24.59
N SER A 137 -8.93 -25.76 24.93
CA SER A 137 -7.94 -25.95 25.99
C SER A 137 -6.74 -25.07 25.72
N VAL A 138 -6.14 -25.18 24.53
CA VAL A 138 -4.97 -24.40 24.12
C VAL A 138 -5.31 -22.91 24.04
N ALA A 139 -6.42 -22.53 23.42
CA ALA A 139 -6.84 -21.13 23.34
C ALA A 139 -6.96 -20.49 24.74
N SER A 140 -7.56 -21.20 25.69
CA SER A 140 -7.67 -20.77 27.10
C SER A 140 -6.31 -20.60 27.79
N MET A 141 -5.27 -21.34 27.35
CA MET A 141 -3.91 -21.17 27.88
C MET A 141 -3.32 -19.80 27.55
N TYR A 142 -3.71 -19.21 26.41
CA TYR A 142 -3.15 -17.95 25.90
C TYR A 142 -3.90 -16.70 26.37
N VAL A 143 -5.11 -16.86 26.91
CA VAL A 143 -5.95 -15.73 27.36
C VAL A 143 -5.26 -14.96 28.49
N ASN A 144 -5.09 -13.65 28.29
CA ASN A 144 -4.44 -12.74 29.24
C ASN A 144 -3.00 -13.16 29.61
N LYS A 145 -2.32 -13.90 28.74
CA LYS A 145 -0.91 -14.26 28.93
C LYS A 145 -0.01 -13.33 28.15
N ARG A 146 1.15 -13.03 28.75
CA ARG A 146 2.18 -12.24 28.07
C ARG A 146 2.93 -13.12 27.09
N ARG A 147 3.45 -12.49 26.03
CA ARG A 147 4.23 -13.16 24.98
C ARG A 147 5.43 -13.96 25.49
N ALA A 148 6.06 -13.53 26.58
CA ALA A 148 7.18 -14.23 27.21
C ALA A 148 6.78 -15.44 28.06
N GLU A 149 5.51 -15.54 28.47
CA GLU A 149 5.02 -16.62 29.34
C GLU A 149 4.64 -17.87 28.55
N MET A 150 4.16 -17.68 27.32
CA MET A 150 3.62 -18.74 26.47
C MET A 150 4.45 -18.93 25.19
N PRO A 151 4.58 -20.18 24.69
CA PRO A 151 5.37 -20.46 23.50
C PRO A 151 4.76 -19.80 22.24
N PRO A 152 5.55 -19.65 21.17
CA PRO A 152 5.11 -19.03 19.92
C PRO A 152 3.85 -19.67 19.38
N HIS A 153 2.80 -18.87 19.24
CA HIS A 153 1.54 -19.29 18.64
C HIS A 153 0.76 -18.08 18.13
N LEU A 154 -0.12 -18.33 17.17
CA LEU A 154 -1.04 -17.35 16.63
C LEU A 154 -1.87 -16.64 17.72
N PHE A 155 -2.39 -17.40 18.68
CA PHE A 155 -3.20 -16.89 19.79
C PHE A 155 -2.44 -15.90 20.69
N ALA A 156 -1.12 -16.04 20.83
CA ALA A 156 -0.33 -15.08 21.59
C ALA A 156 -0.27 -13.72 20.90
N VAL A 157 -0.13 -13.71 19.57
CA VAL A 157 -0.13 -12.47 18.77
C VAL A 157 -1.53 -11.83 18.79
N SER A 158 -2.58 -12.64 18.69
CA SER A 158 -3.96 -12.15 18.80
C SER A 158 -4.28 -11.58 20.19
N ASP A 159 -3.85 -12.24 21.26
CA ASP A 159 -4.02 -11.76 22.65
C ASP A 159 -3.23 -10.46 22.90
N GLU A 160 -2.03 -10.36 22.34
CA GLU A 160 -1.23 -9.14 22.37
C GLU A 160 -1.93 -7.98 21.65
N ALA A 161 -2.46 -8.20 20.44
CA ALA A 161 -3.24 -7.19 19.73
C ALA A 161 -4.47 -6.75 20.54
N PHE A 162 -5.24 -7.69 21.11
CA PHE A 162 -6.39 -7.36 21.94
C PHE A 162 -6.02 -6.57 23.20
N ARG A 163 -4.95 -6.96 23.90
CA ARG A 163 -4.47 -6.23 25.08
C ARG A 163 -3.98 -4.83 24.74
N ASN A 164 -3.23 -4.66 23.65
CA ASN A 164 -2.74 -3.36 23.20
C ASN A 164 -3.92 -2.44 22.84
N MET A 165 -4.93 -2.96 22.13
CA MET A 165 -6.17 -2.22 21.85
C MET A 165 -6.84 -1.70 23.14
N MET A 166 -6.97 -2.57 24.15
CA MET A 166 -7.63 -2.23 25.41
C MET A 166 -6.81 -1.29 26.30
N SER A 167 -5.48 -1.40 26.25
CA SER A 167 -4.54 -0.54 27.01
C SER A 167 -4.40 0.83 26.37
N ASP A 168 -4.04 0.85 25.09
CA ASP A 168 -3.59 2.04 24.38
C ASP A 168 -4.76 2.80 23.77
N LYS A 169 -5.94 2.17 23.69
CA LYS A 169 -7.18 2.72 23.13
C LYS A 169 -7.03 3.11 21.66
N GLU A 170 -6.18 2.38 20.94
CA GLU A 170 -5.93 2.54 19.52
C GLU A 170 -6.36 1.27 18.77
N ASN A 171 -6.87 1.46 17.55
CA ASN A 171 -7.27 0.35 16.68
C ASN A 171 -6.04 -0.44 16.24
N GLN A 172 -6.22 -1.75 16.07
CA GLN A 172 -5.12 -2.65 15.72
C GLN A 172 -5.40 -3.28 14.36
N SER A 173 -4.35 -3.75 13.69
CA SER A 173 -4.49 -4.60 12.51
C SER A 173 -3.59 -5.81 12.60
N MET A 174 -4.01 -6.90 11.98
CA MET A 174 -3.26 -8.15 11.91
C MET A 174 -3.08 -8.53 10.44
N LEU A 175 -1.84 -8.46 9.97
CA LEU A 175 -1.49 -8.68 8.57
C LEU A 175 -0.85 -10.06 8.42
N ILE A 176 -1.61 -10.99 7.83
CA ILE A 176 -1.12 -12.33 7.53
C ILE A 176 -0.66 -12.33 6.07
N THR A 177 0.66 -12.41 5.88
CA THR A 177 1.29 -12.32 4.56
C THR A 177 2.05 -13.60 4.23
N GLY A 178 2.39 -13.82 2.97
CA GLY A 178 3.09 -15.02 2.50
C GLY A 178 2.63 -15.44 1.11
N GLU A 179 3.34 -16.38 0.49
CA GLU A 179 3.02 -16.87 -0.85
C GLU A 179 1.65 -17.60 -0.93
N SER A 180 1.14 -17.77 -2.15
CA SER A 180 -0.11 -18.50 -2.39
C SER A 180 0.01 -19.97 -1.95
N GLY A 181 -0.88 -20.44 -1.07
CA GLY A 181 -0.80 -21.78 -0.48
C GLY A 181 -0.03 -21.87 0.86
N ALA A 182 0.51 -20.76 1.37
CA ALA A 182 1.21 -20.73 2.65
C ALA A 182 0.30 -20.87 3.90
N GLY A 183 -1.03 -20.98 3.74
CA GLY A 183 -1.97 -21.17 4.85
C GLY A 183 -2.52 -19.87 5.48
N LYS A 184 -2.56 -18.76 4.74
CA LYS A 184 -3.03 -17.45 5.24
C LYS A 184 -4.48 -17.49 5.76
N THR A 185 -5.42 -17.90 4.92
CA THR A 185 -6.85 -17.98 5.24
C THR A 185 -7.15 -18.88 6.44
N GLU A 186 -6.44 -20.00 6.59
CA GLU A 186 -6.61 -20.89 7.76
C GLU A 186 -6.14 -20.22 9.06
N ASN A 187 -5.06 -19.44 9.02
CA ASN A 187 -4.65 -18.62 10.16
C ASN A 187 -5.67 -17.50 10.46
N THR A 188 -6.22 -16.85 9.43
CA THR A 188 -7.27 -15.83 9.57
C THR A 188 -8.50 -16.38 10.31
N LYS A 189 -8.99 -17.56 9.92
CA LYS A 189 -10.12 -18.24 10.59
C LYS A 189 -9.86 -18.46 12.07
N LYS A 190 -8.66 -18.91 12.42
CA LYS A 190 -8.25 -19.18 13.82
C LYS A 190 -8.14 -17.91 14.65
N VAL A 191 -7.70 -16.80 14.06
CA VAL A 191 -7.65 -15.50 14.73
C VAL A 191 -9.05 -14.97 15.02
N ILE A 192 -9.93 -15.05 14.03
CA ILE A 192 -11.32 -14.64 14.19
C ILE A 192 -12.00 -15.46 15.30
N ALA A 193 -11.78 -16.78 15.30
CA ALA A 193 -12.29 -17.66 16.35
C ALA A 193 -11.73 -17.30 17.75
N TYR A 194 -10.45 -16.93 17.83
CA TYR A 194 -9.85 -16.47 19.09
C TYR A 194 -10.48 -15.18 19.58
N PHE A 195 -10.65 -14.19 18.70
CA PHE A 195 -11.30 -12.93 19.04
C PHE A 195 -12.77 -13.11 19.44
N ALA A 196 -13.49 -14.02 18.78
CA ALA A 196 -14.85 -14.37 19.16
C ALA A 196 -14.91 -15.02 20.55
N MET A 197 -13.97 -15.93 20.86
CA MET A 197 -13.89 -16.56 22.19
C MET A 197 -13.61 -15.54 23.30
N ILE A 198 -12.60 -14.68 23.15
CA ILE A 198 -12.25 -13.69 24.19
C ILE A 198 -13.28 -12.56 24.31
N GLY A 199 -13.95 -12.23 23.20
CA GLY A 199 -14.99 -11.19 23.14
C GLY A 199 -16.34 -11.66 23.68
N SER A 200 -16.55 -12.97 23.82
CA SER A 200 -17.73 -13.55 24.46
C SER A 200 -17.67 -13.31 25.97
N GLY A 201 -18.68 -12.65 26.54
CA GLY A 201 -18.68 -12.30 27.96
C GLY A 201 -18.64 -13.55 28.87
N ASN A 202 -17.98 -13.44 30.04
CA ASN A 202 -17.79 -14.50 31.05
C ASN A 202 -19.06 -15.24 31.56
N LYS A 203 -20.27 -14.93 31.08
CA LYS A 203 -21.51 -15.55 31.54
C LYS A 203 -21.79 -16.93 30.92
N ASP A 204 -21.21 -17.26 29.75
CA ASP A 204 -21.45 -18.54 29.08
C ASP A 204 -20.18 -19.14 28.45
N GLN A 205 -19.13 -19.39 29.26
CA GLN A 205 -17.93 -20.15 28.81
C GLN A 205 -18.23 -21.60 28.34
N LYS A 206 -19.49 -22.03 28.32
CA LYS A 206 -19.92 -23.35 27.83
C LYS A 206 -20.43 -23.35 26.38
N SER A 207 -20.72 -22.20 25.76
CA SER A 207 -21.42 -22.16 24.47
C SER A 207 -20.51 -22.02 23.24
N VAL A 208 -19.28 -21.51 23.37
CA VAL A 208 -18.36 -21.34 22.24
C VAL A 208 -17.21 -22.35 22.35
N SER A 209 -17.37 -23.52 21.71
CA SER A 209 -16.30 -24.52 21.60
C SER A 209 -15.63 -24.44 20.23
N TYR A 210 -14.31 -24.36 20.18
CA TYR A 210 -13.45 -24.52 18.99
C TYR A 210 -13.72 -25.83 18.22
N ARG A 211 -14.40 -26.81 18.83
CA ARG A 211 -14.84 -28.05 18.20
C ARG A 211 -15.84 -27.83 17.04
N TYR A 212 -16.53 -26.68 17.00
CA TYR A 212 -17.57 -26.37 16.01
C TYR A 212 -17.05 -25.90 14.64
N LEU A 213 -15.75 -25.63 14.48
CA LEU A 213 -15.16 -25.20 13.20
C LEU A 213 -14.90 -26.34 12.19
N PHE A 214 -15.01 -27.61 12.61
CA PHE A 214 -14.55 -28.76 11.81
C PHE A 214 -15.49 -29.99 11.78
N PHE A 215 -16.60 -30.03 12.50
CA PHE A 215 -17.52 -31.20 12.49
C PHE A 215 -18.99 -30.81 12.31
N SER A 216 -19.59 -31.38 11.27
CA SER A 216 -20.97 -31.27 10.79
C SER A 216 -21.98 -32.07 11.62
N ASN A 217 -21.99 -31.92 12.94
CA ASN A 217 -23.08 -32.50 13.73
C ASN A 217 -24.25 -31.50 13.84
N SER A 218 -25.40 -31.95 13.34
CA SER A 218 -26.67 -31.27 13.08
C SER A 218 -27.41 -30.68 14.28
N ASP A 219 -26.80 -30.68 15.46
CA ASP A 219 -27.44 -30.22 16.68
C ASP A 219 -26.71 -28.95 17.15
N PHE A 220 -27.22 -27.78 16.80
CA PHE A 220 -27.36 -26.58 17.65
C PHE A 220 -27.59 -25.32 16.80
N GLN A 221 -28.75 -24.72 17.04
CA GLN A 221 -29.42 -23.70 16.24
C GLN A 221 -29.40 -22.36 17.00
N GLU A 222 -28.23 -21.91 17.47
CA GLU A 222 -28.10 -20.60 18.14
C GLU A 222 -27.30 -19.62 17.30
N SER A 223 -28.01 -18.59 16.80
CA SER A 223 -27.50 -17.44 16.05
C SER A 223 -26.79 -16.45 16.99
N SER A 224 -25.71 -16.87 17.66
CA SER A 224 -24.85 -15.95 18.39
C SER A 224 -24.02 -15.10 17.41
N LEU A 225 -23.70 -13.87 17.80
CA LEU A 225 -22.91 -12.96 16.97
C LEU A 225 -21.51 -13.53 16.71
N GLU A 226 -20.94 -14.20 17.69
CA GLU A 226 -19.66 -14.92 17.62
C GLU A 226 -19.69 -15.98 16.51
N ASN A 227 -20.75 -16.79 16.46
CA ASN A 227 -20.93 -17.81 15.43
C ASN A 227 -21.15 -17.18 14.05
N GLN A 228 -21.90 -16.08 13.97
CA GLN A 228 -22.12 -15.36 12.70
C GLN A 228 -20.81 -14.82 12.12
N VAL A 229 -19.94 -14.23 12.94
CA VAL A 229 -18.64 -13.70 12.48
C VAL A 229 -17.75 -14.83 11.93
N VAL A 230 -17.79 -16.03 12.52
CA VAL A 230 -17.02 -17.19 12.02
C VAL A 230 -17.64 -17.77 10.74
N GLN A 231 -18.96 -17.97 10.73
CA GLN A 231 -19.71 -18.58 9.61
C GLN A 231 -19.86 -17.66 8.39
N ALA A 232 -19.58 -16.36 8.52
CA ALA A 232 -19.51 -15.45 7.39
C ALA A 232 -18.44 -15.88 6.36
N ASN A 233 -17.34 -16.53 6.78
CA ASN A 233 -16.28 -16.94 5.88
C ASN A 233 -16.71 -18.03 4.88
N PRO A 234 -17.23 -19.20 5.30
CA PRO A 234 -17.69 -20.23 4.36
C PRO A 234 -18.68 -19.71 3.30
N ALA A 235 -19.62 -18.84 3.69
CA ALA A 235 -20.59 -18.26 2.76
C ALA A 235 -19.93 -17.44 1.63
N ILE A 236 -18.84 -16.72 1.94
CA ILE A 236 -18.11 -15.91 0.96
C ILE A 236 -17.06 -16.76 0.22
N GLU A 237 -16.43 -17.72 0.89
CA GLU A 237 -15.41 -18.61 0.30
C GLU A 237 -15.98 -19.44 -0.85
N ALA A 238 -17.22 -19.93 -0.75
CA ALA A 238 -17.86 -20.65 -1.85
C ALA A 238 -17.92 -19.82 -3.16
N PHE A 239 -18.12 -18.50 -3.06
CA PHE A 239 -18.22 -17.59 -4.20
C PHE A 239 -16.90 -16.88 -4.54
N GLY A 240 -15.95 -16.83 -3.62
CA GLY A 240 -14.68 -16.10 -3.78
C GLY A 240 -13.45 -16.98 -3.99
N ASN A 241 -13.54 -18.28 -3.69
CA ASN A 241 -12.42 -19.20 -3.80
C ASN A 241 -12.56 -20.14 -5.00
N GLY A 242 -11.42 -20.49 -5.60
CA GLY A 242 -11.30 -21.50 -6.65
C GLY A 242 -10.01 -22.29 -6.50
N ALA A 243 -9.82 -23.33 -7.32
CA ALA A 243 -8.60 -24.13 -7.29
C ALA A 243 -7.55 -23.64 -8.30
N THR A 244 -6.30 -23.59 -7.86
CA THR A 244 -5.11 -23.39 -8.70
C THR A 244 -4.19 -24.60 -8.60
N THR A 245 -3.19 -24.67 -9.48
CA THR A 245 -2.17 -25.75 -9.43
C THR A 245 -1.44 -25.80 -8.09
N ARG A 246 -1.21 -24.63 -7.46
CA ARG A 246 -0.51 -24.50 -6.18
C ARG A 246 -1.44 -24.63 -4.97
N ASN A 247 -2.68 -24.17 -5.03
CA ASN A 247 -3.61 -24.18 -3.90
C ASN A 247 -5.02 -24.60 -4.33
N TYR A 248 -5.54 -25.66 -3.71
CA TYR A 248 -6.84 -26.24 -4.02
C TYR A 248 -8.05 -25.44 -3.52
N ASN A 249 -7.86 -24.62 -2.49
CA ASN A 249 -8.87 -23.68 -1.99
C ASN A 249 -8.23 -22.29 -1.91
N SER A 250 -8.05 -21.66 -3.07
CA SER A 250 -7.36 -20.38 -3.21
C SER A 250 -8.35 -19.23 -3.22
N SER A 251 -8.24 -18.33 -2.24
CA SER A 251 -8.92 -17.03 -2.26
C SER A 251 -8.49 -16.23 -3.49
N ARG A 252 -9.44 -15.89 -4.36
CA ARG A 252 -9.19 -15.07 -5.58
C ARG A 252 -9.77 -13.65 -5.43
N TYR A 253 -9.77 -13.18 -4.20
CA TYR A 253 -10.12 -11.84 -3.75
C TYR A 253 -9.33 -11.55 -2.47
N GLY A 254 -9.04 -10.29 -2.19
CA GLY A 254 -8.56 -9.84 -0.88
C GLY A 254 -9.75 -9.55 0.03
N LYS A 255 -9.62 -9.87 1.32
CA LYS A 255 -10.61 -9.54 2.35
C LYS A 255 -9.93 -8.88 3.55
N PHE A 256 -10.53 -7.79 4.01
CA PHE A 256 -10.18 -7.13 5.26
C PHE A 256 -11.37 -7.23 6.20
N ILE A 257 -11.19 -8.01 7.26
CA ILE A 257 -12.25 -8.32 8.22
C ILE A 257 -12.02 -7.48 9.46
N ARG A 258 -12.90 -6.52 9.71
CA ARG A 258 -12.88 -5.74 10.95
C ARG A 258 -13.76 -6.41 11.98
N ILE A 259 -13.19 -6.64 13.16
CA ILE A 259 -13.89 -7.19 14.31
C ILE A 259 -14.05 -6.05 15.30
N HIS A 260 -15.29 -5.70 15.63
CA HIS A 260 -15.61 -4.54 16.46
C HIS A 260 -15.81 -4.93 17.92
N PHE A 261 -15.26 -4.08 18.80
CA PHE A 261 -15.32 -4.25 20.25
C PHE A 261 -15.92 -3.02 20.94
N ASP A 262 -16.62 -3.25 22.05
CA ASP A 262 -17.07 -2.18 22.94
C ASP A 262 -15.93 -1.69 23.86
N ARG A 263 -16.22 -0.68 24.70
CA ARG A 263 -15.26 -0.16 25.71
C ARG A 263 -14.80 -1.19 26.74
N LYS A 264 -15.51 -2.30 26.88
CA LYS A 264 -15.20 -3.40 27.82
C LYS A 264 -14.46 -4.55 27.14
N GLY A 265 -14.21 -4.46 25.83
CA GLY A 265 -13.57 -5.51 25.04
C GLY A 265 -14.50 -6.65 24.61
N ARG A 266 -15.82 -6.46 24.69
CA ARG A 266 -16.80 -7.47 24.22
C ARG A 266 -17.02 -7.32 22.72
N LEU A 267 -17.24 -8.45 22.04
CA LEU A 267 -17.58 -8.47 20.62
C LEU A 267 -18.96 -7.82 20.40
N VAL A 268 -19.04 -6.79 19.56
CA VAL A 268 -20.31 -6.10 19.23
C VAL A 268 -20.71 -6.24 17.76
N GLY A 269 -19.77 -6.55 16.88
CA GLY A 269 -20.06 -6.84 15.48
C GLY A 269 -18.81 -7.04 14.65
N GLY A 270 -18.99 -7.04 13.33
CA GLY A 270 -17.89 -7.04 12.39
C GLY A 270 -18.33 -6.55 11.01
N ASP A 271 -17.37 -6.31 10.15
CA ASP A 271 -17.63 -6.07 8.73
C ASP A 271 -16.46 -6.52 7.87
N ILE A 272 -16.76 -6.83 6.62
CA ILE A 272 -15.84 -7.40 5.65
C ILE A 272 -15.79 -6.46 4.45
N GLU A 273 -14.61 -5.93 4.18
CA GLU A 273 -14.31 -5.19 2.96
C GLU A 273 -13.55 -6.13 2.00
N HIS A 274 -13.96 -6.16 0.72
CA HIS A 274 -13.28 -6.98 -0.28
C HIS A 274 -12.55 -6.11 -1.30
N TYR A 275 -11.48 -6.68 -1.82
CA TYR A 275 -10.60 -6.05 -2.80
C TYR A 275 -10.31 -7.04 -3.92
N LEU A 276 -10.19 -6.55 -5.16
CA LEU A 276 -9.57 -7.28 -6.28
C LEU A 276 -10.14 -8.69 -6.54
N LEU A 277 -11.45 -8.83 -6.76
CA LEU A 277 -12.03 -10.10 -7.23
C LEU A 277 -11.54 -10.43 -8.64
N GLU A 278 -10.99 -11.63 -8.86
CA GLU A 278 -10.52 -12.11 -10.17
C GLU A 278 -11.69 -12.50 -11.10
N LYS A 279 -12.44 -11.50 -11.59
CA LYS A 279 -13.65 -11.71 -12.41
C LYS A 279 -13.42 -12.60 -13.64
N SER A 280 -12.23 -12.57 -14.25
CA SER A 280 -11.90 -13.35 -15.45
C SER A 280 -12.02 -14.86 -15.24
N ARG A 281 -11.87 -15.35 -14.00
CA ARG A 281 -12.02 -16.76 -13.65
C ARG A 281 -13.42 -17.32 -13.89
N VAL A 282 -14.44 -16.46 -13.90
CA VAL A 282 -15.83 -16.87 -14.18
C VAL A 282 -15.97 -17.47 -15.58
N ILE A 283 -15.22 -16.93 -16.55
CA ILE A 283 -15.37 -17.27 -17.98
C ILE A 283 -14.22 -18.12 -18.53
N LYS A 284 -13.06 -18.11 -17.86
CA LYS A 284 -11.84 -18.78 -18.34
C LYS A 284 -10.98 -19.27 -17.18
N GLN A 285 -10.47 -20.48 -17.28
CA GLN A 285 -9.53 -21.07 -16.32
C GLN A 285 -8.23 -21.49 -17.02
N ALA A 286 -7.10 -21.43 -16.33
CA ALA A 286 -5.85 -21.97 -16.85
C ALA A 286 -5.83 -23.52 -16.72
N PRO A 287 -5.02 -24.23 -17.53
CA PRO A 287 -4.88 -25.68 -17.40
C PRO A 287 -4.48 -26.10 -15.99
N GLY A 288 -5.19 -27.08 -15.41
CA GLY A 288 -4.97 -27.55 -14.04
C GLY A 288 -5.63 -26.70 -12.94
N GLU A 289 -6.40 -25.69 -13.31
CA GLU A 289 -7.19 -24.86 -12.37
C GLU A 289 -8.67 -25.25 -12.35
N ARG A 290 -9.45 -24.58 -11.50
CA ARG A 290 -10.90 -24.71 -11.39
C ARG A 290 -11.54 -23.32 -11.30
N SER A 291 -12.81 -23.21 -11.69
CA SER A 291 -13.61 -22.00 -11.44
C SER A 291 -13.97 -21.87 -9.96
N TYR A 292 -14.82 -20.90 -9.61
CA TYR A 292 -15.30 -20.72 -8.23
C TYR A 292 -16.09 -21.93 -7.72
N HIS A 293 -15.88 -22.30 -6.44
CA HIS A 293 -16.41 -23.56 -5.87
C HIS A 293 -17.93 -23.69 -5.96
N ILE A 294 -18.67 -22.58 -5.80
CA ILE A 294 -20.14 -22.58 -5.80
C ILE A 294 -20.75 -23.23 -7.05
N PHE A 295 -20.16 -23.07 -8.23
CA PHE A 295 -20.68 -23.68 -9.46
C PHE A 295 -20.72 -25.20 -9.38
N TYR A 296 -19.73 -25.80 -8.72
CA TYR A 296 -19.61 -27.23 -8.58
C TYR A 296 -20.45 -27.76 -7.41
N GLN A 297 -20.55 -26.99 -6.33
CA GLN A 297 -21.42 -27.34 -5.19
C GLN A 297 -22.90 -27.40 -5.62
N ILE A 298 -23.39 -26.44 -6.44
CA ILE A 298 -24.75 -26.47 -6.99
C ILE A 298 -24.99 -27.75 -7.81
N MET A 299 -24.00 -28.16 -8.59
CA MET A 299 -24.06 -29.37 -9.41
C MET A 299 -24.11 -30.67 -8.60
N THR A 300 -23.85 -30.66 -7.29
CA THR A 300 -24.03 -31.85 -6.43
C THR A 300 -25.50 -32.11 -6.10
N GLN A 301 -26.34 -31.08 -6.11
CA GLN A 301 -27.72 -31.13 -5.64
C GLN A 301 -28.73 -31.40 -6.77
N LYS A 302 -29.27 -32.63 -6.80
CA LYS A 302 -30.23 -33.05 -7.84
C LYS A 302 -31.46 -32.13 -7.93
N GLY A 303 -32.03 -31.72 -6.80
CA GLY A 303 -33.21 -30.85 -6.77
C GLY A 303 -32.95 -29.45 -7.36
N LEU A 304 -31.76 -28.90 -7.20
CA LEU A 304 -31.38 -27.61 -7.82
C LEU A 304 -31.11 -27.76 -9.31
N ARG A 305 -30.46 -28.87 -9.72
CA ARG A 305 -30.24 -29.15 -11.15
C ARG A 305 -31.56 -29.23 -11.92
N GLU A 306 -32.53 -29.99 -11.41
CA GLU A 306 -33.85 -30.11 -12.04
C GLU A 306 -34.59 -28.75 -12.07
N ARG A 307 -34.53 -27.98 -10.97
CA ARG A 307 -35.20 -26.67 -10.87
C ARG A 307 -34.66 -25.66 -11.88
N TYR A 308 -33.34 -25.62 -12.09
CA TYR A 308 -32.69 -24.65 -12.98
C TYR A 308 -32.39 -25.19 -14.38
N GLY A 309 -32.87 -26.39 -14.70
CA GLY A 309 -32.65 -27.05 -16.00
C GLY A 309 -31.17 -27.30 -16.28
N LEU A 310 -30.39 -27.65 -15.25
CA LEU A 310 -28.99 -28.01 -15.40
C LEU A 310 -28.86 -29.49 -15.81
N SER A 311 -27.85 -29.82 -16.63
CA SER A 311 -27.53 -31.20 -16.97
C SER A 311 -26.87 -31.93 -15.80
N ASP A 312 -26.81 -33.26 -15.85
CA ASP A 312 -26.10 -34.06 -14.84
C ASP A 312 -24.57 -33.98 -14.99
N ASN A 313 -24.06 -33.49 -16.13
CA ASN A 313 -22.64 -33.43 -16.42
C ASN A 313 -22.16 -31.98 -16.52
N ILE A 314 -21.32 -31.56 -15.56
CA ILE A 314 -20.76 -30.20 -15.55
C ILE A 314 -19.92 -29.87 -16.79
N ARG A 315 -19.42 -30.89 -17.52
CA ARG A 315 -18.66 -30.68 -18.77
C ARG A 315 -19.45 -30.00 -19.86
N ASP A 316 -20.78 -30.06 -19.78
CA ASP A 316 -21.66 -29.44 -20.75
C ASP A 316 -21.61 -27.91 -20.69
N TYR A 317 -21.03 -27.32 -19.64
CA TYR A 317 -20.96 -25.87 -19.42
C TYR A 317 -19.58 -25.28 -19.69
N LYS A 318 -19.43 -24.61 -20.83
CA LYS A 318 -18.16 -24.06 -21.35
C LYS A 318 -17.43 -23.17 -20.37
N PHE A 319 -18.12 -22.37 -19.56
CA PHE A 319 -17.47 -21.46 -18.60
C PHE A 319 -16.87 -22.16 -17.38
N VAL A 320 -17.25 -23.41 -17.09
CA VAL A 320 -16.83 -24.13 -15.87
C VAL A 320 -16.08 -25.43 -16.17
N SER A 321 -16.08 -25.87 -17.43
CA SER A 321 -15.50 -27.14 -17.87
C SER A 321 -14.13 -27.04 -18.54
N GLN A 322 -13.52 -25.84 -18.62
CA GLN A 322 -12.27 -25.63 -19.37
C GLN A 322 -11.04 -26.26 -18.70
N ALA A 323 -11.15 -26.70 -17.45
CA ALA A 323 -10.05 -27.21 -16.66
C ALA A 323 -10.52 -28.34 -15.70
N GLU A 324 -9.84 -28.52 -14.56
CA GLU A 324 -10.10 -29.65 -13.65
C GLU A 324 -11.44 -29.50 -12.93
N ILE A 325 -12.19 -30.62 -12.85
CA ILE A 325 -13.53 -30.64 -12.26
C ILE A 325 -13.49 -31.04 -10.79
N THR A 326 -12.62 -31.99 -10.47
CA THR A 326 -12.46 -32.58 -9.14
C THR A 326 -11.18 -32.09 -8.51
N VAL A 327 -11.23 -31.82 -7.21
CA VAL A 327 -10.09 -31.32 -6.43
C VAL A 327 -9.65 -32.39 -5.43
N PRO A 328 -8.37 -32.81 -5.42
CA PRO A 328 -7.88 -33.79 -4.46
C PRO A 328 -8.11 -33.34 -3.00
N GLY A 329 -8.81 -34.18 -2.22
CA GLY A 329 -9.06 -33.92 -0.80
C GLY A 329 -10.24 -32.99 -0.48
N MET A 330 -11.04 -32.57 -1.48
CA MET A 330 -12.25 -31.77 -1.29
C MET A 330 -13.48 -32.54 -1.80
N ASN A 331 -14.53 -32.62 -1.00
CA ASN A 331 -15.82 -33.22 -1.38
C ASN A 331 -16.87 -32.13 -1.54
N ASP A 332 -17.23 -31.79 -2.78
CA ASP A 332 -18.17 -30.70 -3.07
C ASP A 332 -19.56 -30.91 -2.43
N THR A 333 -19.95 -32.16 -2.13
CA THR A 333 -21.23 -32.47 -1.47
C THR A 333 -21.21 -32.07 0.01
N GLU A 334 -20.08 -32.30 0.69
CA GLU A 334 -19.90 -31.87 2.08
C GLU A 334 -19.76 -30.34 2.15
N GLU A 335 -18.99 -29.76 1.24
CA GLU A 335 -18.82 -28.30 1.12
C GLU A 335 -20.14 -27.56 0.87
N TRP A 336 -21.06 -28.16 0.10
CA TRP A 336 -22.41 -27.63 -0.05
C TRP A 336 -23.15 -27.55 1.28
N GLY A 337 -23.10 -28.62 2.09
CA GLY A 337 -23.73 -28.67 3.40
C GLY A 337 -23.22 -27.59 4.35
N ILE A 338 -21.91 -27.32 4.32
CA ILE A 338 -21.27 -26.24 5.08
C ILE A 338 -21.77 -24.87 4.58
N THR A 339 -21.82 -24.68 3.27
CA THR A 339 -22.22 -23.41 2.64
C THR A 339 -23.69 -23.07 2.91
N ASP A 340 -24.62 -24.02 2.76
CA ASP A 340 -26.04 -23.81 3.06
C ASP A 340 -26.28 -23.54 4.56
N THR A 341 -25.58 -24.27 5.44
CA THR A 341 -25.61 -24.02 6.89
C THR A 341 -25.13 -22.61 7.22
N ALA A 342 -24.04 -22.16 6.60
CA ALA A 342 -23.52 -20.82 6.78
C ALA A 342 -24.53 -19.73 6.36
N PHE A 343 -25.22 -19.90 5.22
CA PHE A 343 -26.30 -18.99 4.82
C PHE A 343 -27.44 -18.93 5.84
N ASN A 344 -27.83 -20.08 6.40
CA ASN A 344 -28.87 -20.14 7.42
C ASN A 344 -28.46 -19.39 8.70
N VAL A 345 -27.22 -19.57 9.19
CA VAL A 345 -26.69 -18.87 10.37
C VAL A 345 -26.59 -17.36 10.15
N MET A 346 -26.23 -16.95 8.93
CA MET A 346 -26.14 -15.53 8.53
C MET A 346 -27.52 -14.88 8.28
N GLY A 347 -28.60 -15.64 8.44
CA GLY A 347 -29.98 -15.15 8.31
C GLY A 347 -30.37 -14.81 6.88
N PHE A 348 -29.85 -15.54 5.88
CA PHE A 348 -30.32 -15.42 4.50
C PHE A 348 -31.69 -16.10 4.37
N SER A 349 -32.62 -15.42 3.69
CA SER A 349 -33.91 -16.02 3.35
C SER A 349 -33.76 -17.08 2.26
N ASP A 350 -34.69 -18.03 2.19
CA ASP A 350 -34.69 -19.04 1.14
C ASP A 350 -34.80 -18.44 -0.27
N ARG A 351 -35.48 -17.28 -0.40
CA ARG A 351 -35.54 -16.52 -1.66
C ARG A 351 -34.18 -15.94 -2.04
N GLU A 352 -33.47 -15.32 -1.10
CA GLU A 352 -32.12 -14.78 -1.34
C GLU A 352 -31.15 -15.89 -1.75
N LYS A 353 -31.21 -17.06 -1.10
CA LYS A 353 -30.41 -18.23 -1.47
C LYS A 353 -30.75 -18.73 -2.89
N ASP A 354 -32.04 -18.93 -3.18
CA ASP A 354 -32.50 -19.39 -4.49
C ASP A 354 -32.08 -18.42 -5.61
N ASP A 355 -32.21 -17.11 -5.40
CA ASP A 355 -31.78 -16.09 -6.35
C ASP A 355 -30.27 -16.14 -6.65
N LEU A 356 -29.42 -16.35 -5.64
CA LEU A 356 -27.97 -16.51 -5.84
C LEU A 356 -27.65 -17.75 -6.70
N TYR A 357 -28.25 -18.90 -6.39
CA TYR A 357 -28.03 -20.13 -7.14
C TYR A 357 -28.59 -20.06 -8.56
N LYS A 358 -29.73 -19.38 -8.73
CA LYS A 358 -30.36 -19.10 -10.02
C LYS A 358 -29.46 -18.25 -10.92
N LEU A 359 -28.82 -17.21 -10.36
CA LEU A 359 -27.86 -16.37 -11.09
C LEU A 359 -26.60 -17.14 -11.50
N CYS A 360 -26.02 -17.96 -10.61
CA CYS A 360 -24.91 -18.85 -10.96
C CYS A 360 -25.28 -19.80 -12.11
N SER A 361 -26.46 -20.41 -12.04
CA SER A 361 -26.97 -21.33 -13.07
C SER A 361 -27.21 -20.60 -14.41
N ALA A 362 -27.70 -19.36 -14.36
CA ALA A 362 -27.90 -18.54 -15.55
C ALA A 362 -26.56 -18.18 -16.23
N ILE A 363 -25.49 -17.93 -15.46
CA ILE A 363 -24.13 -17.72 -15.98
C ILE A 363 -23.59 -18.99 -16.66
N MET A 364 -23.88 -20.17 -16.12
CA MET A 364 -23.49 -21.42 -16.75
C MET A 364 -24.18 -21.60 -18.11
N HIS A 365 -25.50 -21.36 -18.17
CA HIS A 365 -26.28 -21.43 -19.42
C HIS A 365 -25.85 -20.39 -20.45
N ILE A 366 -25.68 -19.12 -20.06
CA ILE A 366 -25.32 -18.06 -21.02
C ILE A 366 -23.94 -18.31 -21.64
N GLY A 367 -23.01 -18.94 -20.92
CA GLY A 367 -21.70 -19.33 -21.44
C GLY A 367 -21.71 -20.38 -22.55
N ASN A 368 -22.84 -21.10 -22.71
CA ASN A 368 -23.08 -22.05 -23.79
C ASN A 368 -23.79 -21.42 -25.00
N SER A 369 -24.06 -20.11 -24.98
CA SER A 369 -24.65 -19.43 -26.13
C SER A 369 -23.66 -19.45 -27.29
N THR A 370 -24.09 -19.98 -28.43
CA THR A 370 -23.29 -20.02 -29.67
C THR A 370 -23.85 -19.06 -30.69
N PHE A 371 -22.95 -18.37 -31.39
CA PHE A 371 -23.30 -17.38 -32.41
C PHE A 371 -22.60 -17.72 -33.74
N LYS A 372 -23.31 -17.50 -34.84
CA LYS A 372 -22.82 -17.69 -36.22
C LYS A 372 -22.68 -16.35 -36.92
N GLN A 373 -21.67 -16.24 -37.78
CA GLN A 373 -21.40 -15.04 -38.55
C GLN A 373 -22.27 -15.04 -39.81
N LYS A 374 -23.11 -14.02 -40.02
CA LYS A 374 -23.87 -13.89 -41.26
C LYS A 374 -22.91 -13.69 -42.44
N PRO A 375 -23.03 -14.48 -43.53
CA PRO A 375 -22.09 -14.42 -44.65
C PRO A 375 -22.07 -13.09 -45.42
N ARG A 376 -23.13 -12.28 -45.33
CA ARG A 376 -23.30 -11.05 -46.14
C ARG A 376 -23.14 -9.73 -45.38
N ASP A 377 -23.34 -9.72 -44.06
CA ASP A 377 -23.52 -8.47 -43.29
C ASP A 377 -22.52 -8.28 -42.13
N GLU A 378 -21.50 -9.14 -41.95
CA GLU A 378 -20.57 -9.11 -40.80
C GLU A 378 -21.25 -9.03 -39.41
N GLN A 379 -22.56 -9.32 -39.32
CA GLN A 379 -23.34 -9.40 -38.09
C GLN A 379 -23.46 -10.83 -37.56
N ALA A 380 -23.44 -10.97 -36.24
CA ALA A 380 -23.71 -12.23 -35.55
C ALA A 380 -25.21 -12.54 -35.51
N GLU A 381 -25.54 -13.83 -35.61
CA GLU A 381 -26.86 -14.38 -35.32
C GLU A 381 -26.72 -15.54 -34.32
N VAL A 382 -27.79 -15.80 -33.57
CA VAL A 382 -27.81 -16.90 -32.59
C VAL A 382 -27.91 -18.22 -33.33
N ASP A 383 -27.05 -19.18 -32.99
CA ASP A 383 -27.03 -20.51 -33.59
C ASP A 383 -28.03 -21.46 -32.92
N ASP A 384 -27.97 -21.54 -31.58
CA ASP A 384 -28.93 -22.31 -30.77
C ASP A 384 -29.62 -21.42 -29.74
N MET A 385 -30.95 -21.42 -29.76
CA MET A 385 -31.78 -20.64 -28.84
C MET A 385 -31.95 -21.31 -27.48
N LYS A 386 -31.62 -22.60 -27.31
CA LYS A 386 -31.84 -23.33 -26.05
C LYS A 386 -31.13 -22.68 -24.85
N SER A 387 -29.81 -22.48 -24.96
CA SER A 387 -28.98 -21.95 -23.86
C SER A 387 -29.33 -20.50 -23.51
N PRO A 388 -29.45 -19.56 -24.48
CA PRO A 388 -29.90 -18.19 -24.19
C PRO A 388 -31.30 -18.12 -23.58
N THR A 389 -32.25 -18.94 -24.05
CA THR A 389 -33.62 -18.96 -23.51
C THR A 389 -33.63 -19.48 -22.08
N ALA A 390 -32.86 -20.52 -21.76
CA ALA A 390 -32.72 -21.02 -20.41
C ALA A 390 -32.14 -19.96 -19.47
N ALA A 391 -31.09 -19.25 -19.90
CA ALA A 391 -30.50 -18.14 -19.14
C ALA A 391 -31.50 -16.99 -18.91
N CYS A 392 -32.22 -16.54 -19.93
CA CYS A 392 -33.21 -15.46 -19.82
C CYS A 392 -34.39 -15.83 -18.93
N LYS A 393 -34.85 -17.09 -18.97
CA LYS A 393 -35.88 -17.61 -18.06
C LYS A 393 -35.42 -17.55 -16.59
N LEU A 394 -34.15 -17.85 -16.32
CA LEU A 394 -33.58 -17.74 -14.99
C LEU A 394 -33.37 -16.27 -14.57
N PHE A 395 -33.02 -15.37 -15.49
CA PHE A 395 -33.00 -13.93 -15.19
C PHE A 395 -34.39 -13.33 -15.01
N GLY A 396 -35.44 -13.95 -15.56
CA GLY A 396 -36.80 -13.41 -15.55
C GLY A 396 -36.96 -12.25 -16.53
N ILE A 397 -36.29 -12.31 -17.69
CA ILE A 397 -36.30 -11.27 -18.73
C ILE A 397 -36.75 -11.84 -20.08
N ASP A 398 -37.13 -10.95 -20.99
CA ASP A 398 -37.51 -11.31 -22.36
C ASP A 398 -36.29 -11.75 -23.19
N THR A 399 -36.39 -12.92 -23.82
CA THR A 399 -35.26 -13.55 -24.55
C THR A 399 -34.94 -12.81 -25.84
N ASP A 400 -35.96 -12.39 -26.59
CA ASP A 400 -35.77 -11.74 -27.90
C ASP A 400 -35.19 -10.34 -27.74
N GLN A 401 -35.67 -9.58 -26.76
CA GLN A 401 -35.13 -8.25 -26.44
C GLN A 401 -33.67 -8.34 -25.97
N PHE A 402 -33.35 -9.32 -25.12
CA PHE A 402 -32.00 -9.52 -24.62
C PHE A 402 -31.01 -9.91 -25.73
N LEU A 403 -31.39 -10.83 -26.61
CA LEU A 403 -30.56 -11.25 -27.75
C LEU A 403 -30.38 -10.13 -28.79
N ASN A 404 -31.43 -9.34 -29.04
CA ASN A 404 -31.33 -8.15 -29.88
C ASN A 404 -30.39 -7.10 -29.25
N ALA A 405 -30.44 -6.90 -27.93
CA ALA A 405 -29.53 -5.99 -27.25
C ALA A 405 -28.06 -6.43 -27.32
N LEU A 406 -27.79 -7.74 -27.34
CA LEU A 406 -26.45 -8.30 -27.52
C LEU A 406 -25.94 -8.19 -28.96
N THR A 407 -26.75 -8.57 -29.95
CA THR A 407 -26.34 -8.61 -31.36
C THR A 407 -26.42 -7.26 -32.07
N ARG A 408 -27.37 -6.41 -31.66
CA ARG A 408 -27.68 -5.09 -32.23
C ARG A 408 -27.91 -4.05 -31.11
N PRO A 409 -26.91 -3.79 -30.25
CA PRO A 409 -27.02 -2.78 -29.21
C PRO A 409 -27.39 -1.42 -29.79
N ARG A 410 -28.25 -0.72 -29.06
CA ARG A 410 -28.61 0.66 -29.32
C ARG A 410 -27.60 1.55 -28.61
N ILE A 411 -26.72 2.20 -29.36
CA ILE A 411 -25.60 2.98 -28.84
C ILE A 411 -25.82 4.45 -29.19
N LYS A 412 -25.51 5.34 -28.25
CA LYS A 412 -25.56 6.79 -28.48
C LYS A 412 -24.26 7.25 -29.14
N VAL A 413 -24.35 7.74 -30.37
CA VAL A 413 -23.23 8.30 -31.12
C VAL A 413 -23.45 9.81 -31.23
N GLY A 414 -22.69 10.59 -30.45
CA GLY A 414 -22.95 12.02 -30.31
C GLY A 414 -24.26 12.29 -29.57
N MET A 415 -25.25 12.87 -30.25
CA MET A 415 -26.60 13.10 -29.70
C MET A 415 -27.65 12.10 -30.20
N GLU A 416 -27.34 11.28 -31.21
CA GLU A 416 -28.31 10.37 -31.84
C GLU A 416 -28.14 8.92 -31.39
N TRP A 417 -29.24 8.16 -31.39
CA TRP A 417 -29.24 6.73 -31.08
C TRP A 417 -29.16 5.91 -32.37
N VAL A 418 -28.14 5.06 -32.46
CA VAL A 418 -27.90 4.21 -33.63
C VAL A 418 -27.85 2.75 -33.19
N ASN A 419 -28.52 1.86 -33.93
CA ASN A 419 -28.39 0.43 -33.74
C ASN A 419 -27.14 -0.05 -34.47
N LYS A 420 -26.16 -0.55 -33.73
CA LYS A 420 -24.90 -1.05 -34.29
C LYS A 420 -24.91 -2.58 -34.29
N GLY A 421 -24.81 -3.19 -35.46
CA GLY A 421 -24.60 -4.64 -35.56
C GLY A 421 -23.22 -5.05 -35.05
N GLN A 422 -23.15 -6.14 -34.28
CA GLN A 422 -21.91 -6.71 -33.75
C GLN A 422 -21.51 -7.99 -34.48
N ASN A 423 -20.21 -8.24 -34.61
CA ASN A 423 -19.68 -9.50 -35.13
C ASN A 423 -19.65 -10.60 -34.04
N VAL A 424 -19.39 -11.86 -34.42
CA VAL A 424 -19.45 -12.99 -33.46
C VAL A 424 -18.51 -12.79 -32.27
N GLN A 425 -17.28 -12.32 -32.51
CA GLN A 425 -16.30 -12.08 -31.44
C GLN A 425 -16.77 -11.00 -30.46
N GLN A 426 -17.36 -9.90 -30.96
CA GLN A 426 -17.90 -8.82 -30.14
C GLN A 426 -19.07 -9.29 -29.28
N VAL A 427 -19.95 -10.14 -29.82
CA VAL A 427 -21.07 -10.71 -29.05
C VAL A 427 -20.56 -11.68 -27.99
N ASP A 428 -19.60 -12.56 -28.31
CA ASP A 428 -18.95 -13.45 -27.34
C ASP A 428 -18.28 -12.66 -26.21
N TRP A 429 -17.60 -11.55 -26.55
CA TRP A 429 -17.02 -10.64 -25.56
C TRP A 429 -18.09 -9.95 -24.71
N ALA A 430 -19.20 -9.50 -25.31
CA ALA A 430 -20.30 -8.90 -24.57
C ALA A 430 -20.94 -9.89 -23.59
N VAL A 431 -21.15 -11.14 -24.00
CA VAL A 431 -21.65 -12.22 -23.13
C VAL A 431 -20.68 -12.50 -21.98
N GLY A 432 -19.37 -12.58 -22.28
CA GLY A 432 -18.33 -12.77 -21.26
C GLY A 432 -18.25 -11.59 -20.28
N ALA A 433 -18.26 -10.36 -20.78
CA ALA A 433 -18.26 -9.13 -19.98
C ALA A 433 -19.48 -9.06 -19.06
N LEU A 434 -20.66 -9.35 -19.59
CA LEU A 434 -21.89 -9.36 -18.81
C LEU A 434 -21.88 -10.43 -17.71
N SER A 435 -21.41 -11.64 -18.03
CA SER A 435 -21.29 -12.74 -17.06
C SER A 435 -20.33 -12.39 -15.91
N LYS A 436 -19.17 -11.82 -16.23
CA LYS A 436 -18.21 -11.30 -15.23
C LYS A 436 -18.85 -10.23 -14.35
N ALA A 437 -19.60 -9.30 -14.93
CA ALA A 437 -20.20 -8.19 -14.21
C ALA A 437 -21.37 -8.63 -13.31
N ILE A 438 -22.23 -9.54 -13.77
CA ILE A 438 -23.29 -10.13 -12.93
C ILE A 438 -22.66 -10.82 -11.72
N TYR A 439 -21.64 -11.67 -11.95
CA TYR A 439 -20.97 -12.38 -10.86
C TYR A 439 -20.30 -11.43 -9.87
N ALA A 440 -19.55 -10.44 -10.35
CA ALA A 440 -18.86 -9.49 -9.48
C ALA A 440 -19.83 -8.61 -8.67
N ARG A 441 -20.94 -8.17 -9.26
CA ARG A 441 -21.98 -7.42 -8.55
C ARG A 441 -22.70 -8.29 -7.54
N MET A 442 -22.98 -9.54 -7.89
CA MET A 442 -23.56 -10.54 -6.99
C MET A 442 -22.66 -10.80 -5.78
N PHE A 443 -21.35 -10.94 -5.99
CA PHE A 443 -20.38 -11.09 -4.91
C PHE A 443 -20.31 -9.86 -3.99
N ASN A 444 -20.32 -8.65 -4.56
CA ASN A 444 -20.37 -7.43 -3.77
C ASN A 444 -21.67 -7.32 -2.96
N TRP A 445 -22.82 -7.66 -3.58
CA TRP A 445 -24.11 -7.71 -2.88
C TRP A 445 -24.10 -8.73 -1.74
N LEU A 446 -23.55 -9.92 -1.96
CA LEU A 446 -23.40 -10.96 -0.95
C LEU A 446 -22.63 -10.43 0.27
N ILE A 447 -21.53 -9.71 0.06
CA ILE A 447 -20.73 -9.11 1.14
C ILE A 447 -21.50 -8.00 1.86
N LYS A 448 -22.15 -7.09 1.12
CA LYS A 448 -23.02 -6.06 1.72
C LYS A 448 -24.11 -6.69 2.59
N ARG A 449 -24.70 -7.80 2.13
CA ARG A 449 -25.74 -8.54 2.85
C ARG A 449 -25.22 -9.23 4.11
N VAL A 450 -24.03 -9.82 4.06
CA VAL A 450 -23.32 -10.37 5.22
C VAL A 450 -23.03 -9.27 6.25
N ASN A 451 -22.47 -8.14 5.82
CA ASN A 451 -22.15 -7.01 6.71
C ASN A 451 -23.40 -6.45 7.40
N LYS A 452 -24.55 -6.41 6.71
CA LYS A 452 -25.82 -5.99 7.30
C LYS A 452 -26.22 -6.86 8.50
N THR A 453 -25.94 -8.16 8.45
CA THR A 453 -26.17 -9.07 9.59
C THR A 453 -25.14 -8.83 10.70
N LEU A 454 -23.85 -8.67 10.35
CA LEU A 454 -22.76 -8.53 11.33
C LEU A 454 -22.75 -7.17 12.07
N GLN A 455 -23.38 -6.13 11.52
CA GLN A 455 -23.42 -4.77 12.07
C GLN A 455 -24.66 -4.49 12.95
N ALA A 456 -25.37 -5.51 13.44
CA ALA A 456 -26.62 -5.35 14.19
C ALA A 456 -26.52 -4.41 15.42
N ASN A 457 -25.36 -4.33 16.09
CA ASN A 457 -25.13 -3.48 17.27
C ASN A 457 -24.19 -2.28 16.98
N ALA A 458 -24.30 -1.66 15.81
CA ALA A 458 -23.39 -0.60 15.35
C ALA A 458 -23.19 0.59 16.33
N ASN A 459 -24.17 0.87 17.19
CA ASN A 459 -24.10 1.98 18.14
C ASN A 459 -23.11 1.76 19.29
N ASP A 460 -22.73 0.51 19.59
CA ASP A 460 -21.83 0.17 20.69
C ASP A 460 -20.34 0.04 20.25
N MET A 461 -20.07 0.27 18.96
CA MET A 461 -18.73 0.12 18.38
C MET A 461 -17.80 1.25 18.81
N VAL A 462 -16.66 0.90 19.42
CA VAL A 462 -15.64 1.89 19.83
C VAL A 462 -14.27 1.57 19.26
N TYR A 463 -13.85 0.30 19.31
CA TYR A 463 -12.57 -0.14 18.80
C TYR A 463 -12.74 -1.25 17.77
N TYR A 464 -11.73 -1.45 16.93
CA TYR A 464 -11.69 -2.61 16.05
C TYR A 464 -10.28 -3.18 15.90
N ILE A 465 -10.26 -4.49 15.59
CA ILE A 465 -9.07 -5.18 15.11
C ILE A 465 -9.34 -5.63 13.68
N GLY A 466 -8.55 -5.12 12.74
CA GLY A 466 -8.67 -5.45 11.32
C GLY A 466 -7.75 -6.59 10.91
N VAL A 467 -8.29 -7.71 10.41
CA VAL A 467 -7.51 -8.85 9.92
C VAL A 467 -7.46 -8.81 8.41
N LEU A 468 -6.27 -8.66 7.84
CA LEU A 468 -6.04 -8.64 6.39
C LEU A 468 -5.65 -10.02 5.89
N ASP A 469 -6.49 -10.59 5.01
CA ASP A 469 -6.22 -11.81 4.25
C ASP A 469 -6.27 -11.47 2.76
N ILE A 470 -5.10 -11.31 2.15
CA ILE A 470 -4.95 -11.01 0.73
C ILE A 470 -4.24 -12.16 0.01
N ALA A 471 -4.47 -12.29 -1.30
CA ALA A 471 -3.70 -13.19 -2.14
C ALA A 471 -2.18 -12.89 -2.01
N GLY A 472 -1.38 -13.95 -1.98
CA GLY A 472 0.07 -13.81 -1.91
C GLY A 472 0.67 -13.32 -3.22
N PHE A 473 1.96 -13.00 -3.23
CA PHE A 473 2.69 -12.72 -4.47
C PHE A 473 2.62 -13.92 -5.42
N GLU A 474 2.30 -13.70 -6.70
CA GLU A 474 2.10 -14.76 -7.70
C GLU A 474 3.08 -14.58 -8.88
N ILE A 475 3.89 -15.62 -9.13
CA ILE A 475 4.74 -15.72 -10.32
C ILE A 475 4.36 -17.01 -11.06
N PHE A 476 3.68 -16.84 -12.18
CA PHE A 476 3.30 -17.92 -13.10
C PHE A 476 4.07 -17.83 -14.42
N ASP A 477 3.95 -18.87 -15.26
CA ASP A 477 4.51 -18.87 -16.60
C ASP A 477 3.91 -17.75 -17.48
N ARG A 478 2.60 -17.48 -17.34
CA ARG A 478 1.89 -16.41 -18.02
C ARG A 478 1.23 -15.47 -17.01
N ASN A 479 1.86 -14.33 -16.73
CA ASN A 479 1.31 -13.30 -15.83
C ASN A 479 0.55 -12.24 -16.65
N SER A 480 -0.70 -11.95 -16.28
CA SER A 480 -1.55 -10.99 -16.98
C SER A 480 -1.88 -9.77 -16.11
N PHE A 481 -2.85 -8.96 -16.53
CA PHE A 481 -3.30 -7.73 -15.87
C PHE A 481 -3.69 -7.97 -14.39
N GLU A 482 -4.35 -9.08 -14.09
CA GLU A 482 -4.78 -9.43 -12.74
C GLU A 482 -3.59 -9.71 -11.81
N GLN A 483 -2.57 -10.43 -12.30
CA GLN A 483 -1.34 -10.70 -11.54
C GLN A 483 -0.56 -9.40 -11.26
N LEU A 484 -0.55 -8.43 -12.19
CA LEU A 484 0.09 -7.14 -11.94
C LEU A 484 -0.52 -6.46 -10.71
N TRP A 485 -1.84 -6.43 -10.59
CA TRP A 485 -2.52 -5.85 -9.43
C TRP A 485 -2.26 -6.62 -8.14
N ILE A 486 -2.32 -7.95 -8.17
CA ILE A 486 -2.02 -8.78 -6.99
C ILE A 486 -0.59 -8.51 -6.51
N ASN A 487 0.39 -8.51 -7.42
CA ASN A 487 1.79 -8.27 -7.10
C ASN A 487 2.04 -6.83 -6.66
N PHE A 488 1.35 -5.86 -7.26
CA PHE A 488 1.43 -4.44 -6.86
C PHE A 488 0.91 -4.20 -5.44
N VAL A 489 -0.19 -4.84 -5.02
CA VAL A 489 -0.64 -4.73 -3.63
C VAL A 489 0.35 -5.37 -2.66
N ASN A 490 0.92 -6.53 -3.01
CA ASN A 490 1.97 -7.16 -2.19
C ASN A 490 3.21 -6.26 -2.09
N GLU A 491 3.60 -5.56 -3.15
CA GLU A 491 4.68 -4.56 -3.15
C GLU A 491 4.37 -3.43 -2.14
N LYS A 492 3.15 -2.86 -2.18
CA LYS A 492 2.74 -1.82 -1.21
C LYS A 492 2.68 -2.32 0.23
N LEU A 493 2.18 -3.54 0.46
CA LEU A 493 2.14 -4.13 1.80
C LEU A 493 3.54 -4.45 2.33
N GLN A 494 4.47 -4.84 1.46
CA GLN A 494 5.86 -5.01 1.83
C GLN A 494 6.53 -3.66 2.13
N GLN A 495 6.23 -2.62 1.37
CA GLN A 495 6.69 -1.25 1.70
C GLN A 495 6.11 -0.76 3.03
N PHE A 496 4.83 -1.04 3.30
CA PHE A 496 4.20 -0.73 4.59
C PHE A 496 4.91 -1.47 5.73
N PHE A 497 5.27 -2.74 5.54
CA PHE A 497 6.09 -3.47 6.51
C PHE A 497 7.47 -2.83 6.68
N ASN A 498 8.17 -2.50 5.60
CA ASN A 498 9.50 -1.87 5.67
C ASN A 498 9.42 -0.53 6.42
N HIS A 499 8.42 0.30 6.11
CA HIS A 499 8.20 1.57 6.79
C HIS A 499 7.87 1.37 8.28
N HIS A 500 6.96 0.45 8.60
CA HIS A 500 6.53 0.24 9.98
C HIS A 500 7.62 -0.42 10.84
N MET A 501 8.36 -1.38 10.28
CA MET A 501 9.40 -2.10 11.01
C MET A 501 10.69 -1.29 11.12
N PHE A 502 11.04 -0.47 10.12
CA PHE A 502 12.34 0.20 10.05
C PHE A 502 12.27 1.69 10.37
N VAL A 503 11.27 2.41 9.85
CA VAL A 503 11.20 3.88 10.01
C VAL A 503 10.59 4.23 11.36
N LEU A 504 9.45 3.66 11.70
CA LEU A 504 8.80 3.96 13.00
C LEU A 504 9.63 3.50 14.20
N GLU A 505 10.38 2.40 14.09
CA GLU A 505 11.28 1.97 15.17
C GLU A 505 12.43 2.96 15.38
N GLN A 506 12.97 3.54 14.29
CA GLN A 506 13.99 4.59 14.38
C GLN A 506 13.40 5.93 14.84
N GLU A 507 12.18 6.28 14.43
CA GLU A 507 11.45 7.44 14.93
C GLU A 507 11.17 7.33 16.44
N GLU A 508 10.89 6.12 16.94
CA GLU A 508 10.76 5.88 18.38
C GLU A 508 12.10 6.10 19.10
N TYR A 509 13.23 5.65 18.55
CA TYR A 509 14.55 5.95 19.10
C TYR A 509 14.83 7.46 19.15
N GLN A 510 14.41 8.19 18.11
CA GLN A 510 14.53 9.65 18.06
C GLN A 510 13.62 10.34 19.08
N ARG A 511 12.36 9.89 19.20
CA ARG A 511 11.38 10.38 20.19
C ARG A 511 11.84 10.15 21.63
N GLU A 512 12.46 9.00 21.88
CA GLU A 512 13.05 8.64 23.16
C GLU A 512 14.44 9.25 23.39
N GLY A 513 14.96 10.04 22.44
CA GLY A 513 16.22 10.77 22.58
C GLY A 513 17.45 9.86 22.69
N ILE A 514 17.39 8.67 22.09
CA ILE A 514 18.50 7.72 22.10
C ILE A 514 19.54 8.16 21.07
N GLU A 515 20.82 8.08 21.46
CA GLU A 515 21.94 8.26 20.55
C GLU A 515 21.94 7.12 19.51
N TRP A 516 21.39 7.41 18.33
CA TRP A 516 21.23 6.50 17.22
C TRP A 516 21.62 7.19 15.92
N THR A 517 22.47 6.56 15.12
CA THR A 517 22.74 7.00 13.75
C THR A 517 21.70 6.39 12.84
N PHE A 518 20.98 7.23 12.09
CA PHE A 518 19.99 6.75 11.13
C PHE A 518 20.68 5.82 10.12
N ILE A 519 20.21 4.58 10.02
CA ILE A 519 20.75 3.62 9.07
C ILE A 519 19.75 3.55 7.93
N ASP A 520 20.16 4.05 6.76
CA ASP A 520 19.44 3.79 5.52
C ASP A 520 19.77 2.38 5.05
N PHE A 521 18.75 1.55 4.93
CA PHE A 521 18.89 0.14 4.56
C PHE A 521 18.74 -0.08 3.05
N GLY A 522 18.44 0.95 2.26
CA GLY A 522 18.34 0.85 0.79
C GLY A 522 17.24 -0.10 0.28
N LEU A 523 16.32 -0.52 1.15
CA LEU A 523 15.20 -1.43 0.85
C LEU A 523 13.91 -0.65 0.56
N ASP A 524 14.06 0.50 -0.09
CA ASP A 524 12.94 1.34 -0.44
C ASP A 524 12.28 0.84 -1.74
N LEU A 525 11.14 0.19 -1.59
CA LEU A 525 10.34 -0.31 -2.71
C LEU A 525 9.54 0.81 -3.39
N GLN A 526 9.64 2.04 -2.86
CA GLN A 526 8.95 3.21 -3.40
C GLN A 526 9.28 3.44 -4.89
N SER A 527 10.52 3.15 -5.33
CA SER A 527 10.91 3.23 -6.74
C SER A 527 10.06 2.33 -7.65
N CYS A 528 9.82 1.07 -7.25
CA CYS A 528 8.96 0.14 -7.99
C CYS A 528 7.48 0.53 -7.90
N ILE A 529 7.03 1.03 -6.75
CA ILE A 529 5.65 1.50 -6.56
C ILE A 529 5.37 2.71 -7.46
N GLU A 530 6.29 3.67 -7.51
CA GLU A 530 6.19 4.86 -8.35
C GLU A 530 6.18 4.50 -9.84
N LEU A 531 6.99 3.53 -10.28
CA LEU A 531 6.93 3.03 -11.66
C LEU A 531 5.52 2.58 -12.08
N ILE A 532 4.77 1.97 -11.17
CA ILE A 532 3.42 1.46 -11.45
C ILE A 532 2.36 2.56 -11.28
N GLU A 533 2.46 3.38 -10.23
CA GLU A 533 1.40 4.29 -9.77
C GLU A 533 1.52 5.74 -10.23
N ARG A 534 2.74 6.28 -10.42
CA ARG A 534 2.90 7.71 -10.72
C ARG A 534 2.26 8.09 -12.05
N PRO A 535 2.00 9.39 -12.26
CA PRO A 535 1.74 9.92 -13.61
C PRO A 535 2.85 9.50 -14.57
N LEU A 536 2.49 9.05 -15.76
CA LEU A 536 3.40 8.39 -16.73
C LEU A 536 4.00 7.05 -16.27
N GLY A 537 3.45 6.43 -15.22
CA GLY A 537 3.73 5.06 -14.83
C GLY A 537 2.89 4.03 -15.60
N ILE A 538 3.10 2.75 -15.31
CA ILE A 538 2.50 1.62 -16.05
C ILE A 538 0.97 1.71 -16.11
N VAL A 539 0.32 2.05 -14.99
CA VAL A 539 -1.15 2.13 -14.90
C VAL A 539 -1.69 3.39 -15.58
N SER A 540 -1.07 4.55 -15.35
CA SER A 540 -1.47 5.82 -15.98
C SER A 540 -1.42 5.72 -17.51
N MET A 541 -0.34 5.14 -18.05
CA MET A 541 -0.19 4.94 -19.49
C MET A 541 -1.20 3.94 -20.05
N LEU A 542 -1.60 2.94 -19.26
CA LEU A 542 -2.63 1.99 -19.67
C LEU A 542 -3.99 2.68 -19.77
N ASP A 543 -4.33 3.54 -18.81
CA ASP A 543 -5.57 4.30 -18.79
C ASP A 543 -5.67 5.28 -19.95
N GLU A 544 -4.58 5.97 -20.28
CA GLU A 544 -4.51 6.86 -21.43
C GLU A 544 -4.70 6.10 -22.75
N GLU A 545 -4.00 4.98 -22.95
CA GLU A 545 -4.15 4.15 -24.15
C GLU A 545 -5.55 3.53 -24.27
N CYS A 546 -6.27 3.33 -23.17
CA CYS A 546 -7.65 2.84 -23.22
C CYS A 546 -8.61 3.83 -23.92
N ILE A 547 -8.30 5.12 -23.92
CA ILE A 547 -9.15 6.17 -24.50
C ILE A 547 -8.84 6.36 -26.00
N VAL A 548 -7.64 5.97 -26.45
CA VAL A 548 -7.18 6.21 -27.82
C VAL A 548 -7.87 5.24 -28.81
N PRO A 549 -8.64 5.72 -29.82
CA PRO A 549 -9.48 4.90 -30.70
C PRO A 549 -8.76 3.89 -31.62
N LYS A 550 -7.42 3.89 -31.64
CA LYS A 550 -6.57 3.00 -32.45
C LYS A 550 -5.40 2.38 -31.67
N ALA A 551 -5.40 2.53 -30.34
CA ALA A 551 -4.39 1.89 -29.51
C ALA A 551 -4.60 0.37 -29.49
N THR A 552 -3.50 -0.36 -29.50
CA THR A 552 -3.45 -1.83 -29.34
C THR A 552 -2.53 -2.16 -28.17
N ASP A 553 -2.62 -3.38 -27.64
CA ASP A 553 -1.75 -3.80 -26.53
C ASP A 553 -0.26 -3.67 -26.88
N MET A 554 0.10 -3.87 -28.16
CA MET A 554 1.48 -3.72 -28.64
C MET A 554 1.93 -2.26 -28.69
N THR A 555 1.07 -1.34 -29.13
CA THR A 555 1.40 0.10 -29.10
C THR A 555 1.57 0.61 -27.67
N TYR A 556 0.80 0.04 -26.72
CA TYR A 556 0.98 0.29 -25.29
C TYR A 556 2.35 -0.23 -24.79
N VAL A 557 2.72 -1.47 -25.12
CA VAL A 557 4.04 -2.04 -24.76
C VAL A 557 5.19 -1.21 -25.34
N ASP A 558 5.10 -0.80 -26.60
CA ASP A 558 6.15 0.00 -27.25
C ASP A 558 6.33 1.36 -26.57
N LYS A 559 5.22 1.98 -26.14
CA LYS A 559 5.26 3.20 -25.31
C LYS A 559 5.92 2.95 -23.96
N LEU A 560 5.58 1.86 -23.26
CA LEU A 560 6.23 1.50 -21.99
C LEU A 560 7.75 1.29 -22.16
N LEU A 561 8.15 0.57 -23.20
CA LEU A 561 9.56 0.33 -23.53
C LEU A 561 10.28 1.65 -23.81
N THR A 562 9.69 2.54 -24.61
CA THR A 562 10.29 3.85 -24.95
C THR A 562 10.41 4.76 -23.72
N GLN A 563 9.43 4.70 -22.82
CA GLN A 563 9.38 5.55 -21.64
C GLN A 563 10.31 5.09 -20.54
N HIS A 564 10.38 3.78 -20.25
CA HIS A 564 11.05 3.26 -19.04
C HIS A 564 12.32 2.45 -19.30
N LEU A 565 12.51 1.84 -20.48
CA LEU A 565 13.66 0.97 -20.74
C LEU A 565 14.97 1.77 -20.69
N GLY A 566 15.92 1.31 -19.88
CA GLY A 566 17.22 1.97 -19.69
C GLY A 566 17.18 3.24 -18.83
N LYS A 567 16.00 3.75 -18.48
CA LYS A 567 15.80 4.92 -17.61
C LYS A 567 15.41 4.54 -16.18
N HIS A 568 14.62 3.47 -16.01
CA HIS A 568 14.14 3.03 -14.69
C HIS A 568 14.78 1.69 -14.27
N PRO A 569 15.36 1.56 -13.06
CA PRO A 569 16.10 0.37 -12.64
C PRO A 569 15.22 -0.89 -12.53
N ASN A 570 13.96 -0.73 -12.10
CA ASN A 570 13.03 -1.85 -11.95
C ASN A 570 12.33 -2.29 -13.25
N PHE A 571 12.58 -1.63 -14.40
CA PHE A 571 11.92 -1.97 -15.66
C PHE A 571 12.90 -2.64 -16.63
N GLN A 572 12.55 -3.84 -17.12
CA GLN A 572 13.40 -4.63 -18.00
C GLN A 572 12.64 -5.11 -19.23
N LYS A 573 13.36 -5.28 -20.34
CA LYS A 573 12.81 -5.99 -21.50
C LYS A 573 12.65 -7.48 -21.15
N ALA A 574 11.52 -8.07 -21.56
CA ALA A 574 11.33 -9.51 -21.37
C ALA A 574 12.41 -10.29 -22.13
N LYS A 575 13.16 -11.14 -21.42
CA LYS A 575 14.10 -12.07 -22.07
C LYS A 575 13.29 -13.04 -22.96
N PRO A 576 13.81 -13.46 -24.12
CA PRO A 576 13.14 -14.44 -24.97
C PRO A 576 12.89 -15.74 -24.17
N PRO A 577 11.72 -16.39 -24.36
CA PRO A 577 11.37 -17.60 -23.60
C PRO A 577 12.40 -18.71 -23.86
N LYS A 578 12.86 -19.37 -22.78
CA LYS A 578 13.68 -20.59 -22.88
C LYS A 578 12.80 -21.81 -22.61
N GLY A 579 12.78 -22.78 -23.52
CA GLY A 579 12.05 -24.05 -23.33
C GLY A 579 10.51 -23.89 -23.41
N LYS A 580 9.77 -24.44 -22.44
CA LYS A 580 8.29 -24.41 -22.37
C LYS A 580 7.68 -23.11 -21.77
N GLN A 581 8.48 -22.06 -21.59
CA GLN A 581 8.02 -20.81 -20.98
C GLN A 581 7.11 -20.02 -21.93
N ALA A 582 6.07 -19.38 -21.39
CA ALA A 582 5.15 -18.56 -22.19
C ALA A 582 5.78 -17.24 -22.66
N ASP A 583 5.22 -16.68 -23.74
CA ASP A 583 5.62 -15.39 -24.29
C ASP A 583 5.26 -14.24 -23.33
N ALA A 584 6.18 -13.27 -23.23
CA ALA A 584 6.05 -12.08 -22.39
C ALA A 584 6.57 -10.85 -23.13
N HIS A 585 5.97 -9.69 -22.87
CA HIS A 585 6.27 -8.45 -23.58
C HIS A 585 7.26 -7.56 -22.81
N PHE A 586 7.12 -7.49 -21.48
CA PHE A 586 8.03 -6.74 -20.62
C PHE A 586 8.21 -7.44 -19.26
N SER A 587 9.13 -6.93 -18.43
CA SER A 587 9.39 -7.49 -17.10
C SER A 587 9.60 -6.39 -16.07
N ILE A 588 9.09 -6.60 -14.87
CA ILE A 588 9.28 -5.72 -13.72
C ILE A 588 10.10 -6.45 -12.67
N VAL A 589 11.09 -5.78 -12.11
CA VAL A 589 11.87 -6.26 -10.97
C VAL A 589 11.15 -5.82 -9.70
N HIS A 590 10.37 -6.76 -9.14
CA HIS A 590 9.71 -6.62 -7.85
C HIS A 590 10.65 -7.04 -6.71
N TYR A 591 10.28 -6.75 -5.46
CA TYR A 591 11.03 -7.20 -4.28
C TYR A 591 11.20 -8.73 -4.20
N ALA A 592 10.20 -9.48 -4.69
CA ALA A 592 10.20 -10.94 -4.67
C ALA A 592 10.93 -11.58 -5.87
N GLY A 593 11.36 -10.77 -6.85
CA GLY A 593 12.04 -11.23 -8.05
C GLY A 593 11.50 -10.60 -9.34
N THR A 594 12.10 -10.99 -10.47
CA THR A 594 11.70 -10.49 -11.78
C THR A 594 10.46 -11.22 -12.31
N VAL A 595 9.38 -10.48 -12.55
CA VAL A 595 8.13 -11.03 -13.10
C VAL A 595 7.99 -10.65 -14.57
N ARG A 596 7.66 -11.64 -15.41
CA ARG A 596 7.45 -11.49 -16.85
C ARG A 596 5.96 -11.33 -17.13
N TYR A 597 5.55 -10.19 -17.68
CA TYR A 597 4.14 -9.87 -17.95
C TYR A 597 3.81 -9.99 -19.44
N ASN A 598 2.66 -10.59 -19.73
CA ASN A 598 2.07 -10.62 -21.06
C ASN A 598 0.93 -9.59 -21.12
N ALA A 599 1.16 -8.55 -21.91
CA ALA A 599 0.26 -7.41 -22.13
C ALA A 599 -0.97 -7.70 -23.04
N GLU A 600 -1.09 -8.89 -23.64
CA GLU A 600 -2.27 -9.24 -24.46
C GLU A 600 -3.58 -9.01 -23.69
N GLN A 601 -4.51 -8.33 -24.36
CA GLN A 601 -5.85 -7.97 -23.90
C GLN A 601 -5.86 -7.06 -22.66
N TRP A 602 -4.76 -6.37 -22.34
CA TRP A 602 -4.75 -5.46 -21.20
C TRP A 602 -5.68 -4.27 -21.40
N LEU A 603 -5.73 -3.70 -22.61
CA LEU A 603 -6.65 -2.60 -22.91
C LEU A 603 -8.11 -3.02 -22.73
N ASP A 604 -8.48 -4.20 -23.24
CA ASP A 604 -9.85 -4.71 -23.13
C ASP A 604 -10.22 -5.08 -21.68
N LYS A 605 -9.28 -5.71 -20.95
CA LYS A 605 -9.45 -6.03 -19.53
C LYS A 605 -9.61 -4.78 -18.66
N ASN A 606 -8.91 -3.69 -19.01
CA ASN A 606 -8.97 -2.44 -18.26
C ASN A 606 -10.20 -1.60 -18.61
N LYS A 607 -10.70 -1.67 -19.86
CA LYS A 607 -11.96 -1.06 -20.29
C LYS A 607 -13.19 -1.77 -19.72
N ASP A 608 -13.13 -3.11 -19.65
CA ASP A 608 -14.23 -4.01 -19.25
C ASP A 608 -15.61 -3.55 -19.82
N PRO A 609 -15.73 -3.34 -21.15
CA PRO A 609 -16.86 -2.63 -21.74
C PRO A 609 -18.17 -3.39 -21.51
N LEU A 610 -19.11 -2.77 -20.80
CA LEU A 610 -20.45 -3.31 -20.60
C LEU A 610 -21.40 -2.85 -21.70
N ASN A 611 -22.27 -3.76 -22.13
CA ASN A 611 -23.32 -3.45 -23.10
C ASN A 611 -24.52 -2.83 -22.35
N ASP A 612 -24.61 -1.50 -22.35
CA ASP A 612 -25.69 -0.74 -21.73
C ASP A 612 -27.09 -1.17 -22.17
N SER A 613 -27.26 -1.56 -23.44
CA SER A 613 -28.54 -2.06 -23.94
C SER A 613 -28.93 -3.37 -23.25
N ALA A 614 -27.99 -4.29 -23.08
CA ALA A 614 -28.24 -5.55 -22.38
C ALA A 614 -28.51 -5.34 -20.89
N VAL A 615 -27.81 -4.39 -20.26
CA VAL A 615 -28.05 -4.00 -18.86
C VAL A 615 -29.43 -3.37 -18.66
N ALA A 616 -29.88 -2.53 -19.60
CA ALA A 616 -31.23 -1.96 -19.56
C ALA A 616 -32.32 -3.04 -19.57
N ILE A 617 -32.11 -4.15 -20.31
CA ILE A 617 -33.02 -5.30 -20.27
C ILE A 617 -32.93 -6.04 -18.93
N LEU A 618 -31.73 -6.24 -18.35
CA LEU A 618 -31.61 -6.87 -17.02
C LEU A 618 -32.36 -6.11 -15.92
N LYS A 619 -32.50 -4.78 -16.05
CA LYS A 619 -33.27 -3.94 -15.12
C LYS A 619 -34.80 -4.09 -15.25
N THR A 620 -35.30 -4.82 -16.25
CA THR A 620 -36.73 -5.16 -16.34
C THR A 620 -37.10 -6.41 -15.53
N SER A 621 -36.10 -7.08 -14.94
CA SER A 621 -36.29 -8.19 -14.01
C SER A 621 -37.06 -7.78 -12.75
N ASP A 622 -37.49 -8.77 -11.96
CA ASP A 622 -38.23 -8.57 -10.72
C ASP A 622 -37.52 -7.60 -9.76
N LYS A 623 -38.20 -6.51 -9.38
CA LYS A 623 -37.67 -5.45 -8.52
C LYS A 623 -37.31 -5.92 -7.11
N GLU A 624 -37.99 -6.96 -6.63
CA GLU A 624 -37.69 -7.56 -5.33
C GLU A 624 -36.54 -8.57 -5.41
N GLY A 625 -36.22 -9.08 -6.60
CA GLY A 625 -35.17 -10.08 -6.82
C GLY A 625 -33.77 -9.51 -6.74
N VAL A 626 -32.79 -10.36 -6.42
CA VAL A 626 -31.38 -9.95 -6.30
C VAL A 626 -30.87 -9.32 -7.60
N LEU A 627 -31.25 -9.86 -8.78
CA LEU A 627 -30.77 -9.35 -10.08
C LEU A 627 -31.03 -7.86 -10.28
N TYR A 628 -32.23 -7.37 -9.97
CA TYR A 628 -32.55 -5.95 -10.08
C TYR A 628 -31.72 -5.10 -9.12
N GLN A 629 -31.57 -5.55 -7.86
CA GLN A 629 -30.76 -4.88 -6.85
C GLN A 629 -29.29 -4.76 -7.26
N LEU A 630 -28.74 -5.73 -8.01
CA LEU A 630 -27.37 -5.66 -8.54
C LEU A 630 -27.16 -4.46 -9.48
N TRP A 631 -28.21 -4.03 -10.18
CA TRP A 631 -28.16 -3.00 -11.22
C TRP A 631 -28.86 -1.68 -10.84
N GLU A 632 -29.48 -1.59 -9.66
CA GLU A 632 -30.21 -0.40 -9.18
C GLU A 632 -29.33 0.86 -9.18
N GLU A 633 -28.10 0.75 -8.65
CA GLU A 633 -27.14 1.86 -8.58
C GLU A 633 -26.49 2.19 -9.95
N TYR A 634 -26.57 1.30 -10.93
CA TYR A 634 -25.94 1.51 -12.24
C TYR A 634 -26.80 2.44 -13.10
N GLN A 635 -26.24 3.49 -13.69
CA GLN A 635 -26.98 4.37 -14.60
C GLN A 635 -26.58 4.12 -16.05
N THR A 636 -27.50 3.58 -16.84
CA THR A 636 -27.34 3.45 -18.30
C THR A 636 -27.55 4.80 -18.98
N ASP A 637 -27.07 4.94 -20.22
CA ASP A 637 -27.34 6.14 -21.03
C ASP A 637 -28.84 6.37 -21.30
N VAL A 638 -29.65 5.30 -21.24
CA VAL A 638 -31.12 5.37 -21.33
C VAL A 638 -31.72 5.98 -20.06
N ASP A 639 -31.25 5.56 -18.88
CA ASP A 639 -31.71 6.09 -17.58
C ASP A 639 -31.39 7.58 -17.43
N ARG A 640 -30.23 8.02 -17.94
CA ARG A 640 -29.81 9.42 -17.92
C ARG A 640 -30.77 10.29 -18.73
N GLU A 641 -31.15 9.83 -19.91
CA GLU A 641 -32.05 10.59 -20.79
C GLU A 641 -33.50 10.61 -20.27
N GLU A 642 -34.00 9.52 -19.67
CA GLU A 642 -35.30 9.52 -19.00
C GLU A 642 -35.34 10.49 -17.81
N ASN A 643 -34.27 10.55 -17.01
CA ASN A 643 -34.16 11.48 -15.90
C ASN A 643 -34.07 12.94 -16.37
N GLU A 644 -33.40 13.20 -17.49
CA GLU A 644 -33.36 14.53 -18.12
C GLU A 644 -34.74 14.94 -18.66
N LYS A 645 -35.52 14.01 -19.25
CA LYS A 645 -36.88 14.27 -19.75
C LYS A 645 -37.90 14.51 -18.62
N ARG A 646 -37.70 13.96 -17.42
CA ARG A 646 -38.60 14.13 -16.27
C ARG A 646 -38.39 15.41 -15.45
N GLY A 647 -37.52 16.32 -15.88
CA GLY A 647 -37.32 17.64 -15.25
C GLY A 647 -36.78 17.61 -13.81
N LYS A 648 -36.36 16.43 -13.30
CA LYS A 648 -35.68 16.30 -12.01
C LYS A 648 -34.21 16.68 -12.17
N THR A 649 -33.92 17.97 -12.13
CA THR A 649 -32.55 18.50 -11.96
C THR A 649 -32.06 18.33 -10.51
N SER A 650 -32.28 17.16 -9.91
CA SER A 650 -31.76 16.84 -8.57
C SER A 650 -30.30 16.43 -8.71
N GLN A 651 -29.38 17.31 -8.25
CA GLN A 651 -28.07 17.08 -7.58
C GLN A 651 -27.13 15.92 -7.97
N ALA A 652 -27.47 15.04 -8.90
CA ALA A 652 -26.74 13.83 -9.25
C ALA A 652 -25.96 13.95 -10.58
N LYS A 653 -25.86 15.15 -11.17
CA LYS A 653 -25.04 15.38 -12.37
C LYS A 653 -23.53 15.23 -12.12
N LYS A 654 -23.06 15.05 -10.87
CA LYS A 654 -21.61 14.98 -10.56
C LYS A 654 -21.22 14.03 -9.41
N LYS A 655 -21.80 12.82 -9.33
CA LYS A 655 -21.11 11.71 -8.62
C LYS A 655 -20.57 10.61 -9.53
N GLY A 656 -20.73 10.75 -10.84
CA GLY A 656 -20.00 9.93 -11.80
C GLY A 656 -19.61 10.79 -12.99
N LYS A 657 -18.31 11.08 -13.15
CA LYS A 657 -17.77 11.09 -14.53
C LYS A 657 -18.25 9.77 -15.14
N SER A 658 -18.89 9.83 -16.30
CA SER A 658 -19.44 8.70 -17.07
C SER A 658 -18.94 7.36 -16.56
N ALA A 659 -19.79 6.62 -15.82
CA ALA A 659 -19.46 5.27 -15.33
C ALA A 659 -19.04 4.31 -16.47
N SER A 660 -19.24 4.68 -17.73
CA SER A 660 -18.78 3.98 -18.94
C SER A 660 -17.29 4.19 -19.29
N PHE A 661 -16.57 5.11 -18.62
CA PHE A 661 -15.13 5.34 -18.83
C PHE A 661 -14.27 5.21 -17.57
N LEU A 662 -14.85 4.75 -16.44
CA LEU A 662 -14.07 4.42 -15.26
C LEU A 662 -13.34 3.09 -15.51
N THR A 663 -12.03 3.14 -15.70
CA THR A 663 -11.20 1.95 -15.94
C THR A 663 -11.13 1.07 -14.68
N VAL A 664 -10.91 -0.23 -14.86
CA VAL A 664 -10.76 -1.19 -13.76
C VAL A 664 -9.60 -0.81 -12.85
N SER A 665 -8.51 -0.34 -13.43
CA SER A 665 -7.35 0.22 -12.72
C SER A 665 -7.69 1.37 -11.78
N THR A 666 -8.58 2.30 -12.18
CA THR A 666 -8.98 3.43 -11.35
C THR A 666 -9.72 2.95 -10.11
N MET A 667 -10.67 2.02 -10.28
CA MET A 667 -11.38 1.40 -9.16
C MET A 667 -10.41 0.69 -8.20
N TYR A 668 -9.48 -0.10 -8.74
CA TYR A 668 -8.50 -0.84 -7.94
C TYR A 668 -7.54 0.09 -7.18
N ARG A 669 -7.11 1.19 -7.79
CA ARG A 669 -6.26 2.20 -7.15
C ARG A 669 -6.99 2.93 -6.02
N GLU A 670 -8.26 3.27 -6.18
CA GLU A 670 -9.09 3.88 -5.13
C GLU A 670 -9.28 2.93 -3.96
N SER A 671 -9.62 1.66 -4.23
CA SER A 671 -9.78 0.65 -3.17
C SER A 671 -8.47 0.38 -2.43
N LEU A 672 -7.35 0.31 -3.15
CA LEU A 672 -6.03 0.12 -2.55
C LEU A 672 -5.61 1.32 -1.69
N THR A 673 -5.87 2.55 -2.15
CA THR A 673 -5.61 3.76 -1.36
C THR A 673 -6.42 3.74 -0.06
N SER A 674 -7.71 3.41 -0.13
CA SER A 674 -8.59 3.27 1.04
C SER A 674 -8.03 2.26 2.05
N LEU A 675 -7.63 1.08 1.58
CA LEU A 675 -7.02 0.05 2.43
C LEU A 675 -5.74 0.55 3.10
N MET A 676 -4.84 1.18 2.36
CA MET A 676 -3.56 1.68 2.90
C MET A 676 -3.80 2.80 3.93
N THR A 677 -4.70 3.74 3.66
CA THR A 677 -5.08 4.79 4.63
C THR A 677 -5.61 4.16 5.92
N MET A 678 -6.45 3.13 5.82
CA MET A 678 -6.97 2.44 6.99
C MET A 678 -5.85 1.75 7.79
N LEU A 679 -4.95 1.03 7.12
CA LEU A 679 -3.81 0.36 7.78
C LEU A 679 -2.91 1.35 8.51
N HIS A 680 -2.64 2.54 7.94
CA HIS A 680 -1.85 3.59 8.59
C HIS A 680 -2.50 4.18 9.85
N THR A 681 -3.82 4.05 10.02
CA THR A 681 -4.53 4.50 11.24
C THR A 681 -4.56 3.45 12.36
N THR A 682 -3.97 2.27 12.12
CA THR A 682 -3.97 1.15 13.07
C THR A 682 -2.55 0.76 13.45
N HIS A 683 -2.38 0.13 14.61
CA HIS A 683 -1.12 -0.52 14.97
C HIS A 683 -1.08 -1.95 14.38
N PRO A 684 -0.15 -2.25 13.46
CA PRO A 684 -0.08 -3.53 12.76
C PRO A 684 0.69 -4.61 13.53
N HIS A 685 0.20 -5.85 13.41
CA HIS A 685 0.80 -7.07 13.91
C HIS A 685 1.02 -8.03 12.73
N PHE A 686 2.26 -8.50 12.52
CA PHE A 686 2.61 -9.25 11.31
C PHE A 686 2.79 -10.75 11.57
N ILE A 687 2.21 -11.56 10.67
CA ILE A 687 2.44 -13.01 10.61
C ILE A 687 2.89 -13.37 9.19
N ARG A 688 4.09 -13.95 9.08
CA ARG A 688 4.76 -14.31 7.83
C ARG A 688 4.63 -15.81 7.60
N CYS A 689 3.76 -16.20 6.66
CA CYS A 689 3.50 -17.57 6.29
C CYS A 689 4.47 -18.05 5.21
N ILE A 690 5.06 -19.24 5.39
CA ILE A 690 6.06 -19.84 4.52
C ILE A 690 5.58 -21.21 4.03
N ILE A 691 5.80 -21.47 2.75
CA ILE A 691 5.60 -22.78 2.12
C ILE A 691 6.84 -23.64 2.37
N PRO A 692 6.70 -24.83 2.97
CA PRO A 692 7.86 -25.68 3.22
C PRO A 692 8.35 -26.42 1.96
N ASN A 693 7.46 -26.78 1.02
CA ASN A 693 7.81 -27.50 -0.20
C ASN A 693 6.68 -27.40 -1.25
N GLU A 694 7.03 -27.50 -2.54
CA GLU A 694 6.04 -27.49 -3.64
C GLU A 694 5.25 -28.80 -3.79
N LYS A 695 5.77 -29.90 -3.21
CA LYS A 695 5.14 -31.24 -3.24
C LYS A 695 3.93 -31.35 -2.30
N LYS A 696 3.60 -30.31 -1.53
CA LYS A 696 2.51 -30.28 -0.54
C LYS A 696 2.57 -31.43 0.47
N THR A 697 3.78 -31.90 0.78
CA THR A 697 4.01 -33.05 1.67
C THR A 697 4.37 -32.59 3.08
N SER A 698 3.70 -33.12 4.09
CA SER A 698 3.99 -32.77 5.50
C SER A 698 5.37 -33.28 5.93
N GLY A 699 6.12 -32.48 6.70
CA GLY A 699 7.41 -32.88 7.29
C GLY A 699 8.61 -32.79 6.34
N LEU A 700 8.41 -32.42 5.08
CA LEU A 700 9.47 -32.14 4.12
C LEU A 700 9.70 -30.62 4.05
N ILE A 701 10.96 -30.17 4.07
CA ILE A 701 11.31 -28.77 3.87
C ILE A 701 12.36 -28.65 2.76
N ASP A 702 12.10 -27.77 1.81
CA ASP A 702 12.99 -27.42 0.70
C ASP A 702 13.75 -26.14 1.08
N ALA A 703 15.04 -26.30 1.37
CA ALA A 703 15.87 -25.22 1.91
C ALA A 703 16.04 -24.04 0.94
N PRO A 704 16.40 -24.24 -0.34
CA PRO A 704 16.42 -23.17 -1.35
C PRO A 704 15.10 -22.39 -1.44
N LEU A 705 13.97 -23.10 -1.45
CA LEU A 705 12.64 -22.47 -1.52
C LEU A 705 12.35 -21.61 -0.29
N VAL A 706 12.65 -22.13 0.91
CA VAL A 706 12.43 -21.39 2.16
C VAL A 706 13.38 -20.21 2.29
N LEU A 707 14.65 -20.35 1.89
CA LEU A 707 15.61 -19.24 1.85
C LEU A 707 15.13 -18.12 0.93
N ASN A 708 14.71 -18.45 -0.29
CA ASN A 708 14.18 -17.45 -1.22
C ASN A 708 12.99 -16.72 -0.62
N GLN A 709 12.04 -17.45 -0.01
CA GLN A 709 10.90 -16.84 0.69
C GLN A 709 11.31 -15.95 1.88
N LEU A 710 12.32 -16.34 2.66
CA LEU A 710 12.80 -15.55 3.79
C LEU A 710 13.43 -14.24 3.34
N THR A 711 14.16 -14.25 2.22
CA THR A 711 14.71 -13.06 1.57
C THR A 711 13.60 -12.18 1.00
N CYS A 712 12.71 -12.74 0.18
CA CYS A 712 11.63 -11.98 -0.44
C CYS A 712 10.69 -11.38 0.62
N ASN A 713 10.32 -12.13 1.66
CA ASN A 713 9.43 -11.61 2.71
C ASN A 713 10.08 -10.53 3.61
N GLY A 714 11.35 -10.19 3.39
CA GLY A 714 12.10 -9.23 4.21
C GLY A 714 12.34 -9.73 5.64
N VAL A 715 12.25 -11.05 5.86
CA VAL A 715 12.41 -11.65 7.19
C VAL A 715 13.87 -11.51 7.62
N LEU A 716 14.82 -11.79 6.73
CA LEU A 716 16.25 -11.69 7.01
C LEU A 716 16.69 -10.25 7.26
N GLU A 717 16.15 -9.31 6.49
CA GLU A 717 16.40 -7.88 6.60
C GLU A 717 15.81 -7.33 7.91
N GLY A 718 14.56 -7.70 8.22
CA GLY A 718 13.93 -7.32 9.47
C GLY A 718 14.70 -7.82 10.69
N ILE A 719 15.16 -9.06 10.62
CA ILE A 719 16.05 -9.70 11.59
C ILE A 719 17.40 -8.95 11.71
N ARG A 720 18.05 -8.59 10.58
CA ARG A 720 19.30 -7.80 10.57
C ARG A 720 19.13 -6.44 11.26
N ILE A 721 17.98 -5.82 11.14
CA ILE A 721 17.66 -4.52 11.76
C ILE A 721 17.43 -4.69 13.25
N CYS A 722 16.63 -5.67 13.66
CA CYS A 722 16.50 -6.04 15.07
C CYS A 722 17.86 -6.34 15.72
N ARG A 723 18.86 -6.82 14.98
CA ARG A 723 20.22 -7.02 15.48
C ARG A 723 21.02 -5.74 15.68
N LYS A 724 20.89 -4.76 14.77
CA LYS A 724 21.62 -3.48 14.85
C LYS A 724 20.97 -2.51 15.85
N GLY A 725 19.64 -2.55 15.96
CA GLY A 725 18.86 -1.74 16.88
C GLY A 725 18.80 -2.32 18.31
N PHE A 726 17.81 -1.86 19.07
CA PHE A 726 17.53 -2.32 20.43
C PHE A 726 16.14 -2.95 20.48
N PRO A 727 16.02 -4.24 20.06
CA PRO A 727 14.74 -4.88 19.83
C PRO A 727 13.93 -5.09 21.12
N ASN A 728 14.61 -5.06 22.26
CA ASN A 728 14.01 -5.26 23.57
C ASN A 728 13.87 -3.92 24.28
N ARG A 729 12.63 -3.52 24.61
CA ARG A 729 12.36 -2.27 25.34
C ARG A 729 11.43 -2.48 26.52
N MET A 730 11.68 -1.76 27.61
CA MET A 730 10.88 -1.83 28.83
C MET A 730 10.62 -0.43 29.38
N MET A 731 9.39 -0.17 29.85
CA MET A 731 9.14 1.04 30.63
C MET A 731 9.95 1.03 31.93
N PHE A 732 10.33 2.21 32.40
CA PHE A 732 11.09 2.31 33.65
C PHE A 732 10.39 1.68 34.86
N ALA A 733 9.06 1.81 34.95
CA ALA A 733 8.29 1.19 36.04
C ALA A 733 8.41 -0.34 36.03
N ASP A 734 8.31 -0.96 34.85
CA ASP A 734 8.41 -2.41 34.68
C ASP A 734 9.84 -2.92 34.89
N PHE A 735 10.84 -2.21 34.35
CA PHE A 735 12.24 -2.56 34.54
C PHE A 735 12.62 -2.55 36.02
N ARG A 736 12.24 -1.47 36.73
CA ARG A 736 12.42 -1.36 38.17
C ARG A 736 11.73 -2.50 38.90
N PHE A 737 10.44 -2.73 38.64
CA PHE A 737 9.66 -3.76 39.34
C PHE A 737 10.26 -5.16 39.15
N ARG A 738 10.66 -5.50 37.91
CA ARG A 738 11.13 -6.84 37.56
C ARG A 738 12.54 -7.13 38.06
N TYR A 739 13.46 -6.18 37.93
CA TYR A 739 14.88 -6.35 38.25
C TYR A 739 15.31 -5.71 39.56
N ALA A 740 14.37 -5.22 40.39
CA ALA A 740 14.66 -4.62 41.70
C ALA A 740 15.60 -5.47 42.56
N ILE A 741 15.47 -6.80 42.51
CA ILE A 741 16.28 -7.73 43.30
C ILE A 741 17.79 -7.64 42.99
N LEU A 742 18.16 -7.24 41.77
CA LEU A 742 19.57 -7.12 41.35
C LEU A 742 20.25 -5.88 41.94
N ALA A 743 19.47 -4.87 42.32
CA ALA A 743 19.97 -3.58 42.81
C ALA A 743 18.92 -2.94 43.74
N ALA A 744 18.68 -3.58 44.89
CA ALA A 744 17.58 -3.25 45.80
C ALA A 744 17.67 -1.83 46.37
N ASP A 745 18.88 -1.37 46.72
CA ASP A 745 19.10 -0.03 47.28
C ASP A 745 18.76 1.06 46.26
N GLU A 746 19.19 0.89 45.01
CA GLU A 746 18.93 1.83 43.92
C GLU A 746 17.47 1.78 43.44
N ALA A 747 16.83 0.60 43.54
CA ALA A 747 15.42 0.41 43.24
C ALA A 747 14.48 1.06 44.27
N SER A 748 14.99 1.49 45.43
CA SER A 748 14.19 2.13 46.48
C SER A 748 13.77 3.57 46.15
N GLU A 749 14.44 4.20 45.18
CA GLU A 749 14.14 5.57 44.70
C GLU A 749 12.67 5.69 44.23
N LYS A 750 11.99 6.80 44.56
CA LYS A 750 10.54 6.94 44.29
C LYS A 750 10.23 7.05 42.80
N ASP A 751 11.06 7.80 42.08
CA ASP A 751 10.93 8.01 40.64
C ASP A 751 11.49 6.80 39.87
N ALA A 752 10.63 6.12 39.12
CA ALA A 752 10.98 4.92 38.37
C ALA A 752 12.09 5.15 37.34
N ALA A 753 12.14 6.35 36.73
CA ALA A 753 13.16 6.69 35.73
C ALA A 753 14.54 6.84 36.37
N LYS A 754 14.61 7.54 37.52
CA LYS A 754 15.85 7.70 38.29
C LYS A 754 16.32 6.37 38.88
N ALA A 755 15.39 5.58 39.44
CA ALA A 755 15.67 4.24 39.95
C ALA A 755 16.29 3.36 38.88
N SER A 756 15.64 3.24 37.72
CA SER A 756 16.12 2.41 36.60
C SER A 756 17.49 2.85 36.08
N LYS A 757 17.71 4.17 35.96
CA LYS A 757 19.02 4.75 35.58
C LYS A 757 20.11 4.41 36.59
N ALA A 758 19.82 4.50 37.89
CA ALA A 758 20.76 4.17 38.96
C ALA A 758 21.09 2.67 38.98
N MET A 759 20.08 1.81 38.84
CA MET A 759 20.24 0.36 38.75
C MET A 759 21.13 -0.04 37.57
N LEU A 760 20.87 0.48 36.37
CA LEU A 760 21.69 0.20 35.18
C LEU A 760 23.13 0.68 35.34
N ARG A 761 23.36 1.84 35.95
CA ARG A 761 24.73 2.33 36.24
C ARG A 761 25.49 1.41 37.19
N LYS A 762 24.83 0.88 38.23
CA LYS A 762 25.46 -0.07 39.16
C LYS A 762 25.79 -1.39 38.48
N LEU A 763 24.83 -1.96 37.74
CA LEU A 763 25.03 -3.19 36.97
C LEU A 763 26.16 -3.04 35.94
N SER A 764 26.30 -1.86 35.35
CA SER A 764 27.40 -1.55 34.44
C SER A 764 28.75 -1.43 35.18
N LYS A 765 28.79 -0.74 36.33
CA LYS A 765 30.00 -0.66 37.18
C LYS A 765 30.49 -2.02 37.66
N ASN A 766 29.57 -2.94 37.92
CA ASN A 766 29.88 -4.31 38.36
C ASN A 766 30.32 -5.24 37.20
N ASN A 767 30.52 -4.71 35.98
CA ASN A 767 30.84 -5.48 34.77
C ASN A 767 29.78 -6.54 34.39
N GLN A 768 28.57 -6.44 34.94
CA GLN A 768 27.45 -7.32 34.63
C GLN A 768 26.72 -6.88 33.34
N LEU A 769 26.80 -5.59 32.98
CA LEU A 769 26.28 -5.03 31.73
C LEU A 769 27.34 -4.17 31.02
N ASN A 770 27.48 -4.33 29.71
CA ASN A 770 28.31 -3.45 28.89
C ASN A 770 27.49 -2.23 28.43
N VAL A 771 28.08 -1.03 28.43
CA VAL A 771 27.39 0.23 28.09
C VAL A 771 26.87 0.24 26.64
N ASP A 772 27.54 -0.47 25.72
CA ASP A 772 27.10 -0.56 24.32
C ASP A 772 25.88 -1.47 24.11
N THR A 773 25.53 -2.25 25.13
CA THR A 773 24.49 -3.29 25.03
C THR A 773 23.12 -2.83 25.52
N PHE A 774 23.03 -1.64 26.11
CA PHE A 774 21.77 -0.99 26.47
C PHE A 774 21.84 0.52 26.21
N LYS A 775 20.69 1.13 25.94
CA LYS A 775 20.53 2.58 25.89
C LYS A 775 19.35 3.00 26.74
N VAL A 776 19.42 4.21 27.27
CA VAL A 776 18.38 4.75 28.16
C VAL A 776 17.69 5.89 27.43
N GLY A 777 16.38 5.74 27.21
CA GLY A 777 15.54 6.78 26.64
C GLY A 777 14.94 7.72 27.67
N THR A 778 13.90 8.43 27.25
CA THR A 778 13.14 9.40 28.05
C THR A 778 12.13 8.71 28.97
N THR A 779 11.48 7.64 28.52
CA THR A 779 10.46 6.87 29.26
C THR A 779 10.77 5.38 29.37
N LYS A 780 11.66 4.87 28.50
CA LYS A 780 11.96 3.43 28.38
C LYS A 780 13.47 3.15 28.46
N VAL A 781 13.80 1.90 28.79
CA VAL A 781 15.15 1.31 28.64
C VAL A 781 15.15 0.39 27.44
N PHE A 782 16.21 0.47 26.65
CA PHE A 782 16.40 -0.26 25.39
C PHE A 782 17.60 -1.21 25.52
N PHE A 783 17.43 -2.45 25.11
CA PHE A 783 18.43 -3.52 25.23
C PHE A 783 18.71 -4.16 23.87
N ARG A 784 19.99 -4.50 23.63
CA ARG A 784 20.36 -5.34 22.48
C ARG A 784 19.87 -6.77 22.68
N ALA A 785 19.80 -7.51 21.57
CA ALA A 785 19.52 -8.94 21.57
C ALA A 785 20.42 -9.70 22.58
N GLY A 786 19.84 -10.66 23.31
CA GLY A 786 20.54 -11.47 24.32
C GLY A 786 20.74 -10.81 25.70
N MET A 787 20.60 -9.49 25.85
CA MET A 787 20.86 -8.83 27.14
C MET A 787 19.79 -9.06 28.20
N LEU A 788 18.52 -9.09 27.81
CA LEU A 788 17.44 -9.45 28.73
C LEU A 788 17.62 -10.87 29.27
N ALA A 789 18.08 -11.81 28.44
CA ALA A 789 18.36 -13.18 28.88
C ALA A 789 19.45 -13.19 29.97
N ARG A 790 20.52 -12.40 29.79
CA ARG A 790 21.57 -12.24 30.81
C ARG A 790 21.04 -11.61 32.10
N LEU A 791 20.14 -10.63 32.00
CA LEU A 791 19.50 -10.01 33.16
C LEU A 791 18.56 -10.97 33.90
N GLU A 792 17.87 -11.85 33.19
CA GLU A 792 17.07 -12.92 33.80
C GLU A 792 17.95 -13.98 34.46
N GLU A 793 19.09 -14.37 33.87
CA GLU A 793 20.03 -15.31 34.51
C GLU A 793 20.52 -14.78 35.87
N LEU A 794 20.95 -13.50 35.91
CA LEU A 794 21.34 -12.86 37.17
C LEU A 794 20.18 -12.79 38.17
N ARG A 795 18.96 -12.55 37.66
CA ARG A 795 17.75 -12.44 38.49
C ARG A 795 17.36 -13.79 39.07
N ASP A 796 17.45 -14.86 38.30
CA ASP A 796 17.14 -16.22 38.71
C ASP A 796 18.15 -16.75 39.72
N GLU A 797 19.44 -16.43 39.55
CA GLU A 797 20.48 -16.71 40.57
C GLU A 797 20.13 -16.02 41.89
N ALA A 798 19.81 -14.73 41.87
CA ALA A 798 19.43 -13.97 43.06
C ALA A 798 18.10 -14.45 43.68
N LEU A 799 17.10 -14.76 42.85
CA LEU A 799 15.80 -15.26 43.29
C LEU A 799 15.92 -16.65 43.91
N SER A 800 16.78 -17.52 43.39
CA SER A 800 16.96 -18.88 43.88
C SER A 800 17.36 -18.88 45.36
N GLU A 801 18.27 -18.00 45.78
CA GLU A 801 18.66 -17.86 47.18
C GLU A 801 17.51 -17.41 48.09
N VAL A 802 16.69 -16.46 47.62
CA VAL A 802 15.54 -15.92 48.38
C VAL A 802 14.40 -16.93 48.46
N ILE A 803 14.08 -17.59 47.34
CA ILE A 803 13.05 -18.62 47.26
C ILE A 803 13.40 -19.80 48.15
N LEU A 804 14.68 -20.21 48.21
CA LEU A 804 15.12 -21.24 49.15
C LEU A 804 14.82 -20.86 50.61
N LYS A 805 15.15 -19.63 51.01
CA LYS A 805 14.83 -19.13 52.37
C LYS A 805 13.32 -19.10 52.63
N PHE A 806 12.53 -18.64 51.66
CA PHE A 806 11.07 -18.63 51.76
C PHE A 806 10.50 -20.05 51.86
N GLN A 807 10.95 -20.99 51.02
CA GLN A 807 10.51 -22.37 51.05
C GLN A 807 10.82 -23.03 52.39
N CYS A 808 12.00 -22.77 52.97
CA CYS A 808 12.34 -23.23 54.31
C CYS A 808 11.37 -22.67 55.37
N SER A 809 11.11 -21.36 55.37
CA SER A 809 10.17 -20.73 56.31
C SER A 809 8.73 -21.19 56.13
N ALA A 810 8.27 -21.36 54.88
CA ALA A 810 6.94 -21.84 54.56
C ALA A 810 6.77 -23.31 55.00
N ARG A 811 7.75 -24.17 54.72
CA ARG A 811 7.76 -25.56 55.21
C ARG A 811 7.77 -25.62 56.73
N HIS A 812 8.54 -24.76 57.39
CA HIS A 812 8.53 -24.64 58.85
C HIS A 812 7.16 -24.21 59.39
N TYR A 813 6.55 -23.17 58.84
CA TYR A 813 5.22 -22.71 59.24
C TYR A 813 4.14 -23.78 59.00
N LEU A 814 4.14 -24.43 57.83
CA LEU A 814 3.22 -25.52 57.52
C LEU A 814 3.40 -26.70 58.48
N ALA A 815 4.65 -27.03 58.82
CA ALA A 815 4.94 -28.05 59.82
C ALA A 815 4.43 -27.65 61.22
N GLN A 816 4.53 -26.38 61.61
CA GLN A 816 3.97 -25.88 62.87
C GLN A 816 2.43 -25.93 62.89
N VAL A 817 1.77 -25.56 61.79
CA VAL A 817 0.31 -25.65 61.67
C VAL A 817 -0.15 -27.09 61.77
N GLU A 818 0.52 -28.01 61.07
CA GLU A 818 0.19 -29.44 61.11
C GLU A 818 0.51 -30.05 62.49
N TYR A 819 1.61 -29.63 63.12
CA TYR A 819 1.94 -30.03 64.48
C TYR A 819 0.88 -29.57 65.48
N LYS A 820 0.43 -28.32 65.40
CA LYS A 820 -0.65 -27.80 66.24
C LYS A 820 -1.95 -28.56 66.02
N ARG A 821 -2.32 -28.87 64.77
CA ARG A 821 -3.49 -29.73 64.48
C ARG A 821 -3.35 -31.13 65.08
N ARG A 822 -2.15 -31.69 65.13
CA ARG A 822 -1.91 -33.01 65.75
C ARG A 822 -2.04 -32.93 67.28
N LEU A 823 -1.52 -31.88 67.91
CA LEU A 823 -1.73 -31.63 69.35
C LEU A 823 -3.22 -31.42 69.66
N ASP A 824 -3.92 -30.57 68.90
CA ASP A 824 -5.36 -30.34 69.08
C ASP A 824 -6.16 -31.65 68.92
N ARG A 825 -5.73 -32.56 68.02
CA ARG A 825 -6.32 -33.90 67.88
C ARG A 825 -6.00 -34.79 69.07
N GLU A 826 -4.76 -34.77 69.56
CA GLU A 826 -4.33 -35.54 70.72
C GLU A 826 -5.11 -35.16 71.98
N ASP A 827 -5.33 -33.86 72.20
CA ASP A 827 -6.15 -33.32 73.29
C ASP A 827 -7.65 -33.63 73.09
N ALA A 828 -8.14 -33.62 71.85
CA ALA A 828 -9.53 -33.92 71.54
C ALA A 828 -9.86 -35.42 71.70
N TYR A 829 -8.92 -36.34 71.45
CA TYR A 829 -9.18 -37.78 71.55
C TYR A 829 -9.72 -38.23 72.92
N PRO A 830 -9.11 -37.90 74.08
CA PRO A 830 -9.65 -38.27 75.38
C PRO A 830 -11.01 -37.64 75.65
N ILE A 831 -11.22 -36.37 75.25
CA ILE A 831 -12.51 -35.67 75.40
C ILE A 831 -13.60 -36.39 74.58
N ILE A 832 -13.32 -36.76 73.33
CA ILE A 832 -14.26 -37.50 72.49
C ILE A 832 -14.51 -38.89 73.07
N GLN A 833 -13.48 -39.61 73.49
CA GLN A 833 -13.62 -40.94 74.10
C GLN A 833 -14.46 -40.89 75.38
N GLU A 834 -14.23 -39.90 76.24
CA GLU A 834 -15.01 -39.68 77.46
C GLU A 834 -16.46 -39.33 77.13
N ASN A 835 -16.69 -38.40 76.20
CA ASN A 835 -18.05 -38.04 75.76
C ASN A 835 -18.80 -39.21 75.13
N VAL A 836 -18.14 -40.05 74.33
CA VAL A 836 -18.75 -41.26 73.76
C VAL A 836 -19.08 -42.27 74.85
N ARG A 837 -18.18 -42.51 75.82
CA ARG A 837 -18.45 -43.38 76.97
C ARG A 837 -19.60 -42.83 77.83
N ALA A 838 -19.63 -41.52 78.06
CA ALA A 838 -20.69 -40.84 78.78
C ALA A 838 -22.02 -40.94 78.02
N TRP A 839 -22.03 -40.71 76.71
CA TRP A 839 -23.21 -40.85 75.84
C TRP A 839 -23.78 -42.27 75.86
N ILE A 840 -22.92 -43.30 75.80
CA ILE A 840 -23.36 -44.71 75.89
C ILE A 840 -24.10 -44.98 77.21
N LYS A 841 -23.69 -44.34 78.31
CA LYS A 841 -24.39 -44.41 79.61
C LYS A 841 -25.66 -43.55 79.64
N LEU A 842 -25.57 -42.30 79.17
CA LEU A 842 -26.67 -41.32 79.16
C LEU A 842 -27.83 -41.75 78.26
N ARG A 843 -27.57 -42.35 77.09
CA ARG A 843 -28.63 -42.80 76.17
C ARG A 843 -29.50 -43.92 76.74
N SER A 844 -28.98 -44.70 77.68
CA SER A 844 -29.75 -45.70 78.44
C SER A 844 -30.43 -45.12 79.67
N TRP A 845 -30.08 -43.91 80.10
CA TRP A 845 -30.62 -43.30 81.30
C TRP A 845 -32.06 -42.77 81.06
N PRO A 846 -33.06 -43.25 81.80
CA PRO A 846 -34.47 -42.88 81.57
C PRO A 846 -34.74 -41.37 81.70
N TRP A 847 -34.10 -40.68 82.65
CA TRP A 847 -34.26 -39.24 82.87
C TRP A 847 -33.74 -38.40 81.70
N TYR A 848 -32.64 -38.81 81.06
CA TYR A 848 -32.12 -38.12 79.88
C TYR A 848 -33.07 -38.27 78.68
N ARG A 849 -33.64 -39.47 78.47
CA ARG A 849 -34.66 -39.69 77.42
C ARG A 849 -35.90 -38.82 77.61
N LEU A 850 -36.34 -38.66 78.86
CA LEU A 850 -37.44 -37.75 79.22
C LEU A 850 -37.07 -36.30 78.90
N PHE A 851 -35.88 -35.84 79.33
CA PHE A 851 -35.39 -34.49 79.05
C PHE A 851 -35.26 -34.20 77.55
N SER A 852 -34.70 -35.11 76.74
CA SER A 852 -34.57 -34.92 75.29
C SER A 852 -35.92 -34.82 74.58
N ARG A 853 -36.97 -35.50 75.07
CA ARG A 853 -38.34 -35.38 74.54
C ARG A 853 -39.03 -34.08 74.99
N LEU A 854 -38.73 -33.59 76.19
CA LEU A 854 -39.29 -32.34 76.72
C LEU A 854 -38.58 -31.09 76.20
N LYS A 855 -37.28 -31.16 75.89
CA LYS A 855 -36.45 -30.03 75.46
C LYS A 855 -37.02 -29.25 74.26
N PRO A 856 -37.53 -29.87 73.19
CA PRO A 856 -38.15 -29.15 72.07
C PRO A 856 -39.51 -28.51 72.44
N MET A 857 -40.18 -29.01 73.47
CA MET A 857 -41.46 -28.49 73.96
C MET A 857 -41.28 -27.30 74.90
N LEU A 858 -40.08 -27.12 75.46
CA LEU A 858 -39.65 -25.94 76.21
C LEU A 858 -39.37 -24.77 75.25
N LYS A 859 -40.39 -24.31 74.52
CA LYS A 859 -40.36 -23.22 73.53
C LYS A 859 -40.01 -21.81 74.08
N GLY A 860 -39.56 -21.71 75.33
CA GLY A 860 -39.28 -20.43 76.01
C GLY A 860 -37.80 -20.10 76.24
N MET A 861 -36.85 -20.99 75.96
CA MET A 861 -35.42 -20.78 76.29
C MET A 861 -34.54 -20.28 75.12
N LYS A 862 -35.12 -19.94 73.97
CA LYS A 862 -34.40 -19.32 72.82
C LYS A 862 -34.63 -17.80 72.76
N SER A 863 -34.57 -17.08 73.88
CA SER A 863 -35.27 -15.79 73.99
C SER A 863 -34.44 -14.49 73.97
N ASN A 864 -33.16 -14.44 73.58
CA ASN A 864 -32.49 -13.11 73.42
C ASN A 864 -31.34 -13.14 72.41
N ALA A 865 -30.48 -14.18 72.43
CA ALA A 865 -29.30 -14.23 71.56
C ALA A 865 -29.61 -14.35 70.06
N GLU A 866 -30.70 -15.04 69.67
CA GLU A 866 -31.14 -15.10 68.26
C GLU A 866 -31.75 -13.77 67.79
N ILE A 867 -32.43 -13.03 68.68
CA ILE A 867 -33.01 -11.71 68.39
C ILE A 867 -31.89 -10.67 68.23
N GLU A 868 -30.91 -10.65 69.13
CA GLU A 868 -29.76 -9.76 69.07
C GLU A 868 -28.90 -10.01 67.81
N ALA A 869 -28.75 -11.27 67.38
CA ALA A 869 -28.08 -11.62 66.14
C ALA A 869 -28.85 -11.16 64.88
N LEU A 870 -30.19 -11.19 64.91
CA LEU A 870 -31.04 -10.68 63.83
C LEU A 870 -31.04 -9.15 63.77
N GLU A 871 -31.12 -8.47 64.91
CA GLU A 871 -31.03 -7.01 64.98
C GLU A 871 -29.70 -6.49 64.44
N LYS A 872 -28.59 -7.15 64.79
CA LYS A 872 -27.26 -6.80 64.24
C LYS A 872 -27.22 -6.96 62.72
N LYS A 873 -27.79 -8.05 62.18
CA LYS A 873 -27.88 -8.27 60.72
C LYS A 873 -28.77 -7.24 60.02
N CYS A 874 -29.91 -6.88 60.59
CA CYS A 874 -30.78 -5.85 60.02
C CYS A 874 -30.05 -4.49 59.95
N LYS A 875 -29.32 -4.11 61.01
CA LYS A 875 -28.54 -2.88 61.04
C LYS A 875 -27.43 -2.84 59.97
N GLU A 876 -26.70 -3.95 59.81
CA GLU A 876 -25.67 -4.06 58.76
C GLU A 876 -26.26 -3.96 57.35
N LEU A 877 -27.46 -4.52 57.12
CA LEU A 877 -28.15 -4.45 55.84
C LEU A 877 -28.69 -3.04 55.54
N GLU A 878 -29.24 -2.35 56.53
CA GLU A 878 -29.73 -0.96 56.38
C GLU A 878 -28.59 0.01 56.06
N GLU A 879 -27.44 -0.11 56.73
CA GLU A 879 -26.28 0.72 56.43
C GLU A 879 -25.71 0.46 55.03
N ASN A 880 -25.67 -0.80 54.59
CA ASN A 880 -25.21 -1.15 53.25
C ASN A 880 -26.18 -0.64 52.18
N HIS A 881 -27.49 -0.76 52.40
CA HIS A 881 -28.49 -0.25 51.46
C HIS A 881 -28.38 1.26 51.27
N LYS A 882 -28.19 2.01 52.37
CA LYS A 882 -28.04 3.47 52.33
C LYS A 882 -26.77 3.89 51.57
N ARG A 883 -25.64 3.20 51.77
CA ARG A 883 -24.40 3.45 51.02
C ARG A 883 -24.56 3.15 49.52
N GLU A 884 -25.26 2.07 49.16
CA GLU A 884 -25.53 1.75 47.76
C GLU A 884 -26.45 2.78 47.09
N GLU A 885 -27.47 3.27 47.80
CA GLU A 885 -28.42 4.25 47.26
C GLU A 885 -27.74 5.60 46.99
N GLU A 886 -26.90 6.07 47.91
CA GLU A 886 -26.10 7.29 47.74
C GLU A 886 -25.09 7.16 46.58
N ALA A 887 -24.44 6.01 46.44
CA ALA A 887 -23.55 5.73 45.32
C ALA A 887 -24.32 5.71 43.98
N ARG A 888 -25.52 5.12 43.96
CA ARG A 888 -26.35 5.04 42.75
C ARG A 888 -26.85 6.40 42.28
N LYS A 889 -27.22 7.30 43.20
CA LYS A 889 -27.59 8.69 42.86
C LYS A 889 -26.43 9.44 42.24
N LYS A 890 -25.23 9.39 42.86
CA LYS A 890 -24.02 10.02 42.29
C LYS A 890 -23.71 9.52 40.87
N TYR A 891 -23.78 8.20 40.64
CA TYR A 891 -23.59 7.62 39.31
C TYR A 891 -24.63 8.08 38.29
N ALA A 892 -25.89 8.23 38.69
CA ALA A 892 -26.96 8.68 37.80
C ALA A 892 -26.77 10.15 37.36
N ASP A 893 -26.34 11.00 38.27
CA ASP A 893 -26.05 12.42 37.99
C ASP A 893 -24.82 12.56 37.06
N GLU A 894 -23.75 11.81 37.31
CA GLU A 894 -22.58 11.75 36.41
C GLU A 894 -22.92 11.24 35.01
N LEU A 895 -23.83 10.26 34.91
CA LEU A 895 -24.26 9.71 33.63
C LEU A 895 -25.09 10.74 32.85
N ARG A 896 -25.99 11.48 33.50
CA ARG A 896 -26.75 12.58 32.86
C ARG A 896 -25.81 13.64 32.29
N ALA A 897 -24.84 14.10 33.08
CA ALA A 897 -23.86 15.10 32.64
C ALA A 897 -23.04 14.62 31.43
N LYS A 898 -22.66 13.33 31.39
CA LYS A 898 -21.95 12.75 30.23
C LYS A 898 -22.83 12.59 28.99
N ILE A 899 -24.11 12.27 29.14
CA ILE A 899 -25.05 12.19 28.03
C ILE A 899 -25.24 13.57 27.41
N GLU A 900 -25.42 14.61 28.23
CA GLU A 900 -25.58 16.00 27.78
C GLU A 900 -24.33 16.48 27.00
N GLN A 901 -23.12 16.21 27.52
CA GLN A 901 -21.87 16.48 26.79
C GLN A 901 -21.75 15.71 25.47
N TYR A 902 -22.23 14.46 25.43
CA TYR A 902 -22.20 13.66 24.20
C TYR A 902 -23.17 14.21 23.14
N GLU A 903 -24.36 14.64 23.54
CA GLU A 903 -25.33 15.25 22.63
C GLU A 903 -24.83 16.60 22.10
N GLU A 904 -24.21 17.43 22.94
CA GLU A 904 -23.58 18.68 22.51
C GLU A 904 -22.44 18.46 21.52
N THR A 905 -21.55 17.52 21.80
CA THR A 905 -20.42 17.19 20.90
C THR A 905 -20.90 16.59 19.59
N LYS A 906 -21.92 15.72 19.61
CA LYS A 906 -22.55 15.19 18.39
C LYS A 906 -23.18 16.31 17.56
N ALA A 907 -23.90 17.23 18.19
CA ALA A 907 -24.50 18.38 17.52
C ALA A 907 -23.45 19.37 16.96
N ALA A 908 -22.30 19.51 17.64
CA ALA A 908 -21.16 20.27 17.12
C ALA A 908 -20.55 19.59 15.89
N LEU A 909 -20.37 18.27 15.94
CA LEU A 909 -19.80 17.49 14.84
C LEU A 909 -20.72 17.45 13.61
N GLU A 910 -22.04 17.41 13.81
CA GLU A 910 -23.02 17.56 12.73
C GLU A 910 -22.99 18.96 12.11
N ARG A 911 -22.83 20.02 12.92
CA ARG A 911 -22.64 21.39 12.44
C ARG A 911 -21.34 21.53 11.64
N ASP A 912 -20.24 20.98 12.14
CA ASP A 912 -18.95 20.99 11.44
C ASP A 912 -19.02 20.21 10.13
N ARG A 913 -19.72 19.07 10.11
CA ARG A 913 -19.96 18.31 8.88
C ARG A 913 -20.79 19.10 7.87
N MET A 914 -21.83 19.81 8.30
CA MET A 914 -22.60 20.71 7.43
C MET A 914 -21.76 21.87 6.92
N LEU A 915 -20.87 22.43 7.76
CA LEU A 915 -19.94 23.49 7.40
C LEU A 915 -18.89 23.01 6.39
N LEU A 916 -18.35 21.81 6.57
CA LEU A 916 -17.46 21.14 5.63
C LEU A 916 -18.16 20.86 4.29
N ASP A 917 -19.40 20.39 4.33
CA ASP A 917 -20.19 20.15 3.11
C ASP A 917 -20.50 21.46 2.39
N LYS A 918 -20.76 22.55 3.13
CA LYS A 918 -20.93 23.89 2.58
C LYS A 918 -19.62 24.45 1.99
N ARG A 919 -18.49 24.30 2.69
CA ARG A 919 -17.14 24.67 2.21
C ARG A 919 -16.77 23.88 0.96
N ASN A 920 -17.06 22.58 0.92
CA ASN A 920 -16.83 21.75 -0.26
C ASN A 920 -17.71 22.18 -1.43
N LYS A 921 -18.97 22.56 -1.19
CA LYS A 921 -19.84 23.16 -2.21
C LYS A 921 -19.30 24.50 -2.73
N GLU A 922 -18.80 25.36 -1.85
CA GLU A 922 -18.17 26.64 -2.22
C GLU A 922 -16.88 26.41 -3.03
N ILE A 923 -16.03 25.46 -2.64
CA ILE A 923 -14.83 25.06 -3.39
C ILE A 923 -15.20 24.47 -4.76
N GLU A 924 -16.25 23.66 -4.84
CA GLU A 924 -16.76 23.13 -6.11
C GLU A 924 -17.32 24.22 -7.02
N GLU A 925 -17.98 25.23 -6.45
CA GLU A 925 -18.51 26.37 -7.20
C GLU A 925 -17.38 27.28 -7.70
N LEU A 926 -16.38 27.56 -6.86
CA LEU A 926 -15.13 28.21 -7.27
C LEU A 926 -14.44 27.46 -8.40
N ASN A 927 -14.28 26.14 -8.28
CA ASN A 927 -13.69 25.31 -9.33
C ASN A 927 -14.54 25.29 -10.62
N ARG A 928 -15.88 25.38 -10.53
CA ARG A 928 -16.75 25.52 -11.70
C ARG A 928 -16.55 26.87 -12.38
N ASN A 929 -16.49 27.94 -11.61
CA ASN A 929 -16.24 29.29 -12.14
C ASN A 929 -14.88 29.34 -12.81
N LEU A 930 -13.84 28.80 -12.15
CA LEU A 930 -12.49 28.74 -12.70
C LEU A 930 -12.41 27.93 -14.00
N LYS A 931 -13.18 26.83 -14.09
CA LYS A 931 -13.26 26.00 -15.29
C LYS A 931 -14.04 26.68 -16.41
N SER A 932 -15.16 27.32 -16.10
CA SER A 932 -15.93 28.11 -17.06
C SER A 932 -15.11 29.30 -17.59
N GLU A 933 -14.34 29.93 -16.73
CA GLU A 933 -13.43 31.03 -17.09
C GLU A 933 -12.26 30.53 -17.92
N SER A 934 -11.70 29.35 -17.61
CA SER A 934 -10.69 28.69 -18.43
C SER A 934 -11.22 28.28 -19.81
N GLU A 935 -12.45 27.75 -19.91
CA GLU A 935 -13.11 27.42 -21.18
C GLU A 935 -13.43 28.68 -21.99
N ALA A 936 -13.90 29.75 -21.33
CA ALA A 936 -14.11 31.05 -21.97
C ALA A 936 -12.79 31.66 -22.46
N ASN A 937 -11.71 31.56 -21.67
CA ASN A 937 -10.38 31.99 -22.08
C ASN A 937 -9.82 31.17 -23.24
N TYR A 938 -10.08 29.85 -23.26
CA TYR A 938 -9.70 28.99 -24.38
C TYR A 938 -10.46 29.34 -25.66
N GLU A 939 -11.78 29.54 -25.57
CA GLU A 939 -12.60 29.99 -26.70
C GLU A 939 -12.21 31.40 -27.17
N ASN A 940 -11.91 32.31 -26.25
CA ASN A 940 -11.40 33.65 -26.59
C ASN A 940 -10.01 33.59 -27.23
N ALA A 941 -9.11 32.73 -26.75
CA ALA A 941 -7.80 32.51 -27.35
C ALA A 941 -7.92 31.87 -28.75
N LYS A 942 -8.84 30.93 -28.94
CA LYS A 942 -9.14 30.33 -30.24
C LYS A 942 -9.71 31.37 -31.22
N LYS A 943 -10.68 32.18 -30.78
CA LYS A 943 -11.22 33.30 -31.57
C LYS A 943 -10.16 34.34 -31.87
N ALA A 944 -9.27 34.65 -30.92
CA ALA A 944 -8.14 35.56 -31.13
C ALA A 944 -7.16 35.00 -32.17
N ALA A 945 -6.84 33.71 -32.12
CA ALA A 945 -5.98 33.06 -33.11
C ALA A 945 -6.65 32.98 -34.51
N GLU A 946 -7.97 32.77 -34.59
CA GLU A 946 -8.72 32.84 -35.85
C GLU A 946 -8.77 34.27 -36.41
N LEU A 947 -8.99 35.28 -35.56
CA LEU A 947 -8.91 36.70 -35.91
C LEU A 947 -7.51 37.12 -36.33
N GLU A 948 -6.46 36.57 -35.71
CA GLU A 948 -5.08 36.82 -36.07
C GLU A 948 -4.74 36.22 -37.43
N LYS A 949 -5.17 34.97 -37.71
CA LYS A 949 -5.08 34.37 -39.04
C LYS A 949 -5.86 35.15 -40.10
N LEU A 950 -7.03 35.69 -39.75
CA LEU A 950 -7.83 36.51 -40.66
C LEU A 950 -7.13 37.85 -40.93
N ARG A 951 -6.62 38.52 -39.89
CA ARG A 951 -5.82 39.74 -40.02
C ARG A 951 -4.55 39.50 -40.83
N GLU A 952 -3.92 38.35 -40.70
CA GLU A 952 -2.73 37.99 -41.46
C GLU A 952 -3.06 37.68 -42.93
N LYS A 953 -4.23 37.09 -43.22
CA LYS A 953 -4.75 37.01 -44.59
C LYS A 953 -5.07 38.37 -45.18
N GLU A 954 -5.80 39.21 -44.45
CA GLU A 954 -6.11 40.58 -44.87
C GLU A 954 -4.84 41.42 -45.09
N ARG A 955 -3.81 41.22 -44.25
CA ARG A 955 -2.50 41.87 -44.42
C ARG A 955 -1.80 41.39 -45.69
N LYS A 956 -1.82 40.08 -45.98
CA LYS A 956 -1.26 39.53 -47.23
C LYS A 956 -2.03 39.99 -48.47
N GLU A 957 -3.36 40.03 -48.40
CA GLU A 957 -4.21 40.57 -49.47
C GLU A 957 -3.98 42.07 -49.66
N TRP A 958 -3.74 42.82 -48.58
CA TRP A 958 -3.39 44.23 -48.63
C TRP A 958 -2.00 44.46 -49.22
N ASP A 959 -0.98 43.71 -48.79
CA ASP A 959 0.38 43.75 -49.36
C ASP A 959 0.36 43.40 -50.85
N GLU A 960 -0.45 42.43 -51.26
CA GLU A 960 -0.59 42.03 -52.67
C GLU A 960 -1.33 43.09 -53.50
N LYS A 961 -2.31 43.77 -52.91
CA LYS A 961 -3.04 44.90 -53.51
C LYS A 961 -2.18 46.16 -53.58
N GLU A 962 -1.34 46.41 -52.57
CA GLU A 962 -0.35 47.49 -52.53
C GLU A 962 0.74 47.27 -53.57
N ARG A 963 1.22 46.03 -53.72
CA ARG A 963 2.16 45.67 -54.80
C ARG A 963 1.53 45.84 -56.19
N ARG A 964 0.24 45.53 -56.34
CA ARG A 964 -0.50 45.75 -57.60
C ARG A 964 -0.69 47.24 -57.89
N MET A 965 -1.04 48.04 -56.89
CA MET A 965 -1.15 49.50 -57.03
C MET A 965 0.21 50.16 -57.29
N GLN A 966 1.31 49.69 -56.69
CA GLN A 966 2.64 50.20 -57.00
C GLN A 966 3.05 49.89 -58.45
N MET A 967 2.72 48.70 -58.96
CA MET A 967 3.00 48.31 -60.34
C MET A 967 2.12 49.04 -61.37
N GLU A 968 0.85 49.33 -61.01
CA GLU A 968 -0.06 50.19 -61.80
C GLU A 968 0.39 51.66 -61.76
N ALA A 969 0.79 52.19 -60.60
CA ALA A 969 1.28 53.56 -60.44
C ALA A 969 2.64 53.81 -61.11
N GLU A 970 3.53 52.81 -61.17
CA GLU A 970 4.81 52.90 -61.90
C GLU A 970 4.61 52.86 -63.43
N ASN A 971 3.59 52.14 -63.90
CA ASN A 971 3.16 52.16 -65.31
C ASN A 971 2.42 53.46 -65.68
N GLU A 972 1.56 53.98 -64.81
CA GLU A 972 0.87 55.27 -65.00
C GLU A 972 1.84 56.44 -64.89
N ALA A 973 2.84 56.42 -63.99
CA ALA A 973 3.86 57.46 -63.90
C ALA A 973 4.74 57.53 -65.18
N ASN A 974 5.03 56.38 -65.81
CA ASN A 974 5.72 56.34 -67.10
C ASN A 974 4.83 56.79 -68.27
N GLN A 975 3.52 56.50 -68.26
CA GLN A 975 2.59 57.00 -69.28
C GLN A 975 2.29 58.50 -69.13
N HIS A 976 2.16 59.00 -67.90
CA HIS A 976 1.91 60.40 -67.61
C HIS A 976 3.11 61.28 -67.94
N LYS A 977 4.35 60.80 -67.81
CA LYS A 977 5.57 61.54 -68.23
C LYS A 977 5.61 61.79 -69.75
N THR A 978 5.12 60.84 -70.56
CA THR A 978 4.93 60.99 -72.01
C THR A 978 3.68 61.80 -72.41
N GLN A 979 2.69 61.97 -71.52
CA GLN A 979 1.52 62.83 -71.75
C GLN A 979 1.73 64.27 -71.25
N THR A 980 2.61 64.51 -70.27
CA THR A 980 2.90 65.87 -69.76
C THR A 980 3.71 66.70 -70.75
N GLU A 981 4.50 66.08 -71.63
CA GLU A 981 5.14 66.78 -72.76
C GLU A 981 4.15 67.10 -73.89
N LYS A 982 3.12 66.26 -74.12
CA LYS A 982 2.08 66.53 -75.14
C LYS A 982 1.00 67.52 -74.68
N LEU A 983 0.75 67.63 -73.37
CA LEU A 983 -0.21 68.59 -72.79
C LEU A 983 0.41 69.99 -72.58
N LYS A 984 1.74 70.11 -72.53
CA LYS A 984 2.42 71.42 -72.55
C LYS A 984 2.26 72.16 -73.89
N ASP A 985 2.16 71.43 -75.01
CA ASP A 985 1.88 72.01 -76.34
C ASP A 985 0.38 72.33 -76.57
N GLN A 986 -0.53 71.72 -75.80
CA GLN A 986 -1.98 72.00 -75.88
C GLN A 986 -2.41 73.17 -74.97
N ILE A 987 -1.65 73.49 -73.92
CA ILE A 987 -1.91 74.65 -73.06
C ILE A 987 -1.58 75.98 -73.78
N ALA A 988 -0.65 75.98 -74.74
CA ALA A 988 -0.34 77.14 -75.58
C ALA A 988 -1.45 77.48 -76.60
N THR A 989 -2.30 76.51 -76.97
CA THR A 989 -3.42 76.70 -77.90
C THR A 989 -4.75 77.00 -77.20
N MET A 990 -4.89 76.67 -75.91
CA MET A 990 -6.09 77.04 -75.12
C MET A 990 -6.00 78.45 -74.47
N GLN A 991 -4.80 79.05 -74.42
CA GLN A 991 -4.64 80.44 -73.99
C GLN A 991 -5.18 81.46 -75.02
N THR A 992 -5.31 81.07 -76.28
CA THR A 992 -5.88 81.93 -77.35
C THR A 992 -7.42 81.92 -77.39
N ASP A 993 -8.08 80.96 -76.74
CA ASP A 993 -9.55 80.91 -76.62
C ASP A 993 -10.07 81.54 -75.30
N TYR A 994 -9.21 81.69 -74.29
CA TYR A 994 -9.53 82.36 -73.02
C TYR A 994 -9.73 83.89 -73.18
N GLU A 995 -9.04 84.51 -74.15
CA GLU A 995 -9.19 85.95 -74.42
C GLU A 995 -10.50 86.32 -75.12
N LYS A 996 -11.17 85.37 -75.81
CA LYS A 996 -12.46 85.62 -76.49
C LYS A 996 -13.68 85.43 -75.57
N LEU A 997 -13.60 84.59 -74.54
CA LEU A 997 -14.67 84.39 -73.54
C LEU A 997 -14.66 85.40 -72.37
N SER A 998 -13.52 86.07 -72.14
CA SER A 998 -13.37 87.14 -71.14
C SER A 998 -14.15 88.42 -71.50
N ALA A 999 -14.43 88.64 -72.80
CA ALA A 999 -15.13 89.84 -73.27
C ALA A 999 -16.67 89.79 -73.10
N GLN A 1000 -17.29 88.60 -72.97
CA GLN A 1000 -18.74 88.48 -72.81
C GLN A 1000 -19.21 88.53 -71.35
N ARG A 1001 -18.32 88.25 -70.38
CA ARG A 1001 -18.66 88.23 -68.95
C ARG A 1001 -18.73 89.64 -68.33
N LYS A 1002 -17.97 90.60 -68.87
CA LYS A 1002 -17.97 92.01 -68.42
C LYS A 1002 -19.26 92.79 -68.74
N ALA A 1003 -20.10 92.31 -69.65
CA ALA A 1003 -21.36 92.97 -70.00
C ALA A 1003 -22.55 92.58 -69.09
N GLN A 1004 -22.39 91.56 -68.24
CA GLN A 1004 -23.48 91.04 -67.40
C GLN A 1004 -23.31 91.37 -65.90
N GLU A 1005 -22.11 91.81 -65.50
CA GLU A 1005 -21.79 92.21 -64.11
C GLU A 1005 -22.12 93.69 -63.80
N GLN A 1006 -22.44 94.52 -64.79
CA GLN A 1006 -22.83 95.94 -64.58
C GLN A 1006 -24.35 96.18 -64.46
N MET A 1007 -25.21 95.17 -64.66
CA MET A 1007 -26.68 95.33 -64.61
C MET A 1007 -27.33 94.83 -63.31
N ASN A 1008 -26.62 94.07 -62.48
CA ASN A 1008 -27.15 93.53 -61.22
C ASN A 1008 -26.75 94.33 -59.96
N ALA A 1009 -25.90 95.35 -60.10
CA ALA A 1009 -25.39 96.13 -58.96
C ALA A 1009 -26.20 97.42 -58.66
N GLU A 1010 -27.14 97.82 -59.52
CA GLU A 1010 -27.97 99.05 -59.34
C GLU A 1010 -29.42 98.76 -58.92
N LEU A 1011 -29.82 97.50 -58.76
CA LEU A 1011 -31.08 97.10 -58.08
C LEU A 1011 -30.86 96.66 -56.62
N VAL A 1012 -29.67 96.93 -56.09
CA VAL A 1012 -29.18 96.57 -54.75
C VAL A 1012 -29.95 97.29 -53.63
N ASP A 1013 -30.10 98.60 -53.66
CA ASP A 1013 -30.22 99.33 -52.39
C ASP A 1013 -31.62 99.90 -52.05
N GLU A 1014 -32.69 99.53 -52.77
CA GLU A 1014 -34.02 100.17 -52.57
C GLU A 1014 -35.12 99.36 -51.85
N VAL A 1015 -35.02 98.06 -51.56
CA VAL A 1015 -36.13 97.34 -50.86
C VAL A 1015 -35.77 96.66 -49.54
N ALA A 1016 -34.50 96.64 -49.14
CA ALA A 1016 -34.12 96.30 -47.76
C ALA A 1016 -34.79 97.20 -46.69
N ALA A 1017 -35.35 98.36 -47.07
CA ALA A 1017 -36.01 99.29 -46.16
C ALA A 1017 -37.55 99.12 -46.05
N PHE A 1018 -38.22 98.36 -46.93
CA PHE A 1018 -39.69 98.24 -46.91
C PHE A 1018 -40.24 96.84 -46.57
N LYS A 1019 -39.83 96.42 -45.36
CA LYS A 1019 -40.74 95.79 -44.37
C LYS A 1019 -41.00 94.29 -44.60
N ASN A 1020 -40.38 93.39 -43.84
CA ASN A 1020 -40.37 93.38 -42.36
C ASN A 1020 -41.72 93.69 -41.66
N LYS A 1021 -42.86 93.74 -42.39
CA LYS A 1021 -44.22 93.77 -41.81
C LYS A 1021 -45.26 92.92 -42.56
N ALA A 1022 -45.02 92.50 -43.81
CA ALA A 1022 -45.92 91.58 -44.53
C ALA A 1022 -45.58 90.08 -44.32
N GLU A 1023 -44.43 89.80 -43.71
CA GLU A 1023 -43.85 88.47 -43.51
C GLU A 1023 -44.54 87.59 -42.44
N ARG A 1024 -45.68 87.94 -41.83
CA ARG A 1024 -46.17 87.09 -40.71
C ARG A 1024 -47.65 86.71 -40.68
N ALA A 1025 -48.52 87.26 -41.53
CA ALA A 1025 -49.97 87.07 -41.38
C ALA A 1025 -50.68 86.27 -42.48
N GLU A 1026 -50.21 86.27 -43.74
CA GLU A 1026 -51.12 85.89 -44.84
C GLU A 1026 -51.13 84.41 -45.24
N GLU A 1027 -50.03 83.66 -45.19
CA GLU A 1027 -50.04 82.33 -45.85
C GLU A 1027 -49.50 81.14 -45.03
N GLN A 1028 -49.33 81.29 -43.72
CA GLN A 1028 -49.60 80.13 -42.83
C GLN A 1028 -51.10 79.74 -42.85
N LYS A 1029 -51.99 80.56 -43.42
CA LYS A 1029 -53.30 80.16 -43.98
C LYS A 1029 -53.20 78.92 -44.89
N LYS A 1030 -52.04 78.70 -45.52
CA LYS A 1030 -51.67 77.54 -46.35
C LYS A 1030 -51.22 76.32 -45.53
N LYS A 1031 -50.93 76.47 -44.22
CA LYS A 1031 -50.71 75.37 -43.26
C LYS A 1031 -52.00 74.86 -42.60
N LEU A 1032 -53.05 75.67 -42.52
CA LEU A 1032 -54.31 75.31 -41.83
C LEU A 1032 -55.31 74.50 -42.68
N VAL A 1033 -55.09 74.34 -43.98
CA VAL A 1033 -55.97 73.56 -44.88
C VAL A 1033 -55.49 72.12 -45.06
N GLU A 1034 -54.18 71.85 -44.97
CA GLU A 1034 -53.63 70.48 -44.93
C GLU A 1034 -53.75 69.83 -43.54
N ASP A 1035 -53.84 70.63 -42.47
CA ASP A 1035 -54.09 70.15 -41.10
C ASP A 1035 -55.57 69.79 -40.82
N LEU A 1036 -56.54 70.23 -41.64
CA LEU A 1036 -57.98 69.96 -41.44
C LEU A 1036 -58.41 68.56 -41.92
N ASP A 1037 -57.93 68.09 -43.08
CA ASP A 1037 -58.27 66.76 -43.61
C ASP A 1037 -57.59 65.62 -42.80
N ALA A 1038 -56.48 65.89 -42.11
CA ALA A 1038 -55.84 64.95 -41.18
C ALA A 1038 -56.46 64.94 -39.75
N LEU A 1039 -57.33 65.92 -39.43
CA LEU A 1039 -58.02 66.04 -38.14
C LEU A 1039 -59.43 65.41 -38.15
N ASP A 1040 -60.11 65.33 -39.30
CA ASP A 1040 -61.42 64.68 -39.40
C ASP A 1040 -61.34 63.13 -39.28
N ASP A 1041 -60.25 62.50 -39.73
CA ASP A 1041 -59.99 61.07 -39.50
C ASP A 1041 -59.55 60.77 -38.04
N LYS A 1042 -58.94 61.74 -37.34
CA LYS A 1042 -58.57 61.61 -35.92
C LYS A 1042 -59.78 61.80 -34.98
N LEU A 1043 -60.74 62.66 -35.32
CA LEU A 1043 -61.93 62.91 -34.49
C LEU A 1043 -62.92 61.73 -34.46
N ALA A 1044 -62.99 60.92 -35.54
CA ALA A 1044 -63.83 59.72 -35.59
C ALA A 1044 -63.25 58.55 -34.74
N ALA A 1045 -61.93 58.48 -34.59
CA ALA A 1045 -61.24 57.53 -33.72
C ALA A 1045 -61.33 57.95 -32.23
N GLU A 1046 -61.23 59.24 -31.94
CA GLU A 1046 -61.23 59.78 -30.58
C GLU A 1046 -62.61 59.69 -29.88
N LYS A 1047 -63.71 59.77 -30.64
CA LYS A 1047 -65.08 59.54 -30.12
C LYS A 1047 -65.35 58.08 -29.70
N ARG A 1048 -64.61 57.10 -30.23
CA ARG A 1048 -64.68 55.68 -29.78
C ARG A 1048 -63.85 55.46 -28.51
N ALA A 1049 -62.67 56.07 -28.43
CA ALA A 1049 -61.80 56.01 -27.25
C ALA A 1049 -62.42 56.68 -26.01
N ASN A 1050 -63.13 57.81 -26.16
CA ASN A 1050 -63.69 58.54 -25.01
C ASN A 1050 -64.80 57.76 -24.27
N ASN A 1051 -65.60 56.94 -24.97
CA ASN A 1051 -66.62 56.08 -24.34
C ASN A 1051 -66.01 54.86 -23.59
N GLU A 1052 -64.81 54.42 -23.95
CA GLU A 1052 -64.06 53.39 -23.21
C GLU A 1052 -63.36 53.98 -21.97
N HIS A 1053 -62.83 55.20 -22.07
CA HIS A 1053 -62.19 55.90 -20.94
C HIS A 1053 -63.17 56.25 -19.81
N VAL A 1054 -64.44 56.55 -20.09
CA VAL A 1054 -65.46 56.81 -19.05
C VAL A 1054 -65.81 55.55 -18.25
N LYS A 1055 -65.75 54.36 -18.86
CA LYS A 1055 -65.88 53.07 -18.14
C LYS A 1055 -64.63 52.74 -17.34
N HIS A 1056 -63.45 53.12 -17.83
CA HIS A 1056 -62.18 52.90 -17.14
C HIS A 1056 -62.03 53.80 -15.89
N ASN A 1057 -62.50 55.04 -15.94
CA ASN A 1057 -62.45 55.99 -14.82
C ASN A 1057 -63.28 55.56 -13.60
N LYS A 1058 -64.45 54.94 -13.80
CA LYS A 1058 -65.24 54.39 -12.68
C LYS A 1058 -64.58 53.18 -12.00
N LYS A 1059 -63.79 52.38 -12.74
CA LYS A 1059 -62.96 51.30 -12.16
C LYS A 1059 -61.75 51.86 -11.40
N LEU A 1060 -61.14 52.93 -11.92
CA LEU A 1060 -60.00 53.61 -11.28
C LEU A 1060 -60.39 54.29 -9.96
N GLU A 1061 -61.58 54.90 -9.85
CA GLU A 1061 -62.07 55.47 -8.57
C GLU A 1061 -62.30 54.41 -7.49
N SER A 1062 -62.76 53.21 -7.86
CA SER A 1062 -62.88 52.07 -6.94
C SER A 1062 -61.52 51.52 -6.50
N GLN A 1063 -60.54 51.49 -7.41
CA GLN A 1063 -59.17 51.07 -7.10
C GLN A 1063 -58.43 52.11 -6.24
N LEU A 1064 -58.69 53.41 -6.44
CA LEU A 1064 -58.09 54.52 -5.69
C LEU A 1064 -58.49 54.50 -4.20
N LYS A 1065 -59.74 54.13 -3.87
CA LYS A 1065 -60.17 53.96 -2.48
C LYS A 1065 -59.53 52.73 -1.81
N ALA A 1066 -59.35 51.64 -2.55
CA ALA A 1066 -58.66 50.45 -2.05
C ALA A 1066 -57.16 50.71 -1.79
N THR A 1067 -56.49 51.44 -2.69
CA THR A 1067 -55.07 51.82 -2.53
C THR A 1067 -54.86 52.87 -1.45
N GLN A 1068 -55.80 53.80 -1.21
CA GLN A 1068 -55.74 54.71 -0.06
C GLN A 1068 -55.80 53.99 1.29
N THR A 1069 -56.53 52.86 1.36
CA THR A 1069 -56.63 52.04 2.58
C THR A 1069 -55.39 51.17 2.78
N GLN A 1070 -54.79 50.65 1.70
CA GLN A 1070 -53.48 49.98 1.74
C GLN A 1070 -52.34 50.95 2.08
N LEU A 1071 -52.39 52.19 1.61
CA LEU A 1071 -51.40 53.23 1.91
C LEU A 1071 -51.39 53.59 3.41
N THR A 1072 -52.54 53.57 4.08
CA THR A 1072 -52.62 53.85 5.52
C THR A 1072 -52.04 52.71 6.38
N LEU A 1073 -52.20 51.46 5.93
CA LEU A 1073 -51.55 50.29 6.55
C LEU A 1073 -50.04 50.29 6.30
N ALA A 1074 -49.60 50.58 5.07
CA ALA A 1074 -48.19 50.69 4.71
C ALA A 1074 -47.47 51.83 5.45
N LEU A 1075 -48.16 52.94 5.77
CA LEU A 1075 -47.59 54.03 6.58
C LEU A 1075 -47.39 53.64 8.05
N LYS A 1076 -48.21 52.72 8.59
CA LYS A 1076 -47.99 52.13 9.92
C LYS A 1076 -46.81 51.17 9.92
N GLU A 1077 -46.72 50.27 8.93
CA GLU A 1077 -45.56 49.38 8.77
C GLU A 1077 -44.27 50.16 8.51
N LYS A 1078 -44.32 51.27 7.76
CA LYS A 1078 -43.17 52.15 7.58
C LYS A 1078 -42.70 52.74 8.92
N HIS A 1079 -43.62 53.14 9.79
CA HIS A 1079 -43.25 53.70 11.09
C HIS A 1079 -42.60 52.67 12.02
N GLU A 1080 -43.12 51.44 12.04
CA GLU A 1080 -42.50 50.32 12.78
C GLU A 1080 -41.13 49.94 12.19
N ASN A 1081 -41.01 49.90 10.87
CA ASN A 1081 -39.73 49.66 10.20
C ASN A 1081 -38.73 50.80 10.40
N ASP A 1082 -39.14 52.07 10.49
CA ASP A 1082 -38.25 53.21 10.79
C ASP A 1082 -37.69 53.13 12.22
N VAL A 1083 -38.47 52.60 13.18
CA VAL A 1083 -37.99 52.36 14.55
C VAL A 1083 -36.99 51.20 14.59
N ASP A 1084 -37.26 50.12 13.85
CA ASP A 1084 -36.34 48.99 13.75
C ASP A 1084 -35.07 49.32 12.93
N CYS A 1085 -35.19 50.20 11.94
CA CYS A 1085 -34.07 50.72 11.18
C CYS A 1085 -33.16 51.57 12.06
N LYS A 1086 -33.70 52.43 12.94
CA LYS A 1086 -32.91 53.19 13.92
C LYS A 1086 -32.19 52.29 14.94
N ARG A 1087 -32.82 51.20 15.39
CA ARG A 1087 -32.18 50.20 16.25
C ARG A 1087 -31.01 49.51 15.52
N ARG A 1088 -31.23 49.09 14.28
CA ARG A 1088 -30.18 48.51 13.43
C ARG A 1088 -29.10 49.52 13.06
N GLU A 1089 -29.41 50.79 12.88
CA GLU A 1089 -28.42 51.87 12.65
C GLU A 1089 -27.51 52.08 13.86
N SER A 1090 -28.04 51.93 15.09
CA SER A 1090 -27.24 51.95 16.31
C SER A 1090 -26.30 50.73 16.41
N GLU A 1091 -26.79 49.53 16.11
CA GLU A 1091 -25.98 48.31 16.07
C GLU A 1091 -24.94 48.35 14.94
N ILE A 1092 -25.30 48.89 13.77
CA ILE A 1092 -24.37 49.15 12.65
C ILE A 1092 -23.35 50.22 13.02
N GLY A 1093 -23.70 51.19 13.86
CA GLY A 1093 -22.77 52.20 14.39
C GLY A 1093 -21.69 51.58 15.28
N GLU A 1094 -22.07 50.69 16.19
CA GLU A 1094 -21.13 49.94 17.02
C GLU A 1094 -20.26 48.98 16.20
N LEU A 1095 -20.86 48.29 15.22
CA LEU A 1095 -20.14 47.43 14.29
C LEU A 1095 -19.23 48.22 13.36
N LYS A 1096 -19.59 49.44 12.95
CA LYS A 1096 -18.71 50.35 12.20
C LYS A 1096 -17.53 50.80 13.03
N LEU A 1097 -17.71 51.10 14.32
CA LEU A 1097 -16.62 51.42 15.25
C LEU A 1097 -15.66 50.24 15.42
N LYS A 1098 -16.20 49.03 15.54
CA LYS A 1098 -15.42 47.78 15.57
C LYS A 1098 -14.68 47.54 14.26
N ALA A 1099 -15.38 47.70 13.13
CA ALA A 1099 -14.80 47.60 11.79
C ALA A 1099 -13.77 48.69 11.51
N GLN A 1100 -13.87 49.88 12.11
CA GLN A 1100 -12.83 50.92 12.04
C GLN A 1100 -11.60 50.54 12.88
N GLY A 1101 -11.79 49.92 14.04
CA GLY A 1101 -10.70 49.32 14.83
C GLY A 1101 -9.99 48.22 14.07
N ASP A 1102 -10.76 47.31 13.45
CA ASP A 1102 -10.25 46.22 12.64
C ASP A 1102 -9.62 46.74 11.33
N ALA A 1103 -10.17 47.76 10.69
CA ALA A 1103 -9.57 48.40 9.51
C ALA A 1103 -8.25 49.10 9.84
N ASN A 1104 -8.13 49.71 11.01
CA ASN A 1104 -6.87 50.29 11.48
C ASN A 1104 -5.82 49.21 11.81
N LEU A 1105 -6.24 48.08 12.38
CA LEU A 1105 -5.38 46.92 12.61
C LEU A 1105 -4.97 46.27 11.29
N ILE A 1106 -5.89 46.10 10.35
CA ILE A 1106 -5.63 45.61 8.99
C ILE A 1106 -4.71 46.57 8.24
N SER A 1107 -4.86 47.89 8.37
CA SER A 1107 -3.97 48.85 7.74
C SER A 1107 -2.56 48.80 8.33
N LYS A 1108 -2.42 48.62 9.66
CA LYS A 1108 -1.13 48.35 10.32
C LYS A 1108 -0.52 47.01 9.87
N LEU A 1109 -1.32 45.96 9.80
CA LEU A 1109 -0.88 44.64 9.33
C LEU A 1109 -0.55 44.65 7.84
N GLN A 1110 -1.26 45.40 7.01
CA GLN A 1110 -0.95 45.61 5.60
C GLN A 1110 0.30 46.48 5.40
N ALA A 1111 0.59 47.40 6.32
CA ALA A 1111 1.85 48.14 6.32
C ALA A 1111 3.02 47.24 6.75
N MET A 1112 2.83 46.37 7.75
CA MET A 1112 3.83 45.36 8.12
C MET A 1112 3.99 44.29 7.04
N LEU A 1113 2.90 43.86 6.40
CA LEU A 1113 2.91 42.94 5.28
C LEU A 1113 3.60 43.57 4.08
N ARG A 1114 3.32 44.85 3.76
CA ARG A 1114 4.06 45.57 2.71
C ARG A 1114 5.54 45.67 3.00
N LYS A 1115 5.94 45.93 4.26
CA LYS A 1115 7.35 45.89 4.69
C LYS A 1115 7.95 44.50 4.60
N CYS A 1116 7.21 43.45 4.95
CA CYS A 1116 7.66 42.07 4.81
C CYS A 1116 7.73 41.67 3.33
N LEU A 1117 6.82 42.14 2.48
CA LEU A 1117 6.82 41.90 1.04
C LEU A 1117 7.96 42.65 0.36
N THR A 1118 8.26 43.90 0.75
CA THR A 1118 9.48 44.59 0.27
C THR A 1118 10.74 43.91 0.80
N LYS A 1119 10.73 43.38 2.03
CA LYS A 1119 11.84 42.57 2.55
C LYS A 1119 11.98 41.24 1.80
N ILE A 1120 10.87 40.62 1.41
CA ILE A 1120 10.85 39.40 0.61
C ILE A 1120 11.31 39.71 -0.81
N GLU A 1121 10.87 40.81 -1.42
CA GLU A 1121 11.35 41.26 -2.74
C GLU A 1121 12.84 41.61 -2.71
N GLU A 1122 13.33 42.31 -1.67
CA GLU A 1122 14.76 42.53 -1.44
C GLU A 1122 15.51 41.20 -1.29
N LEU A 1123 14.99 40.26 -0.48
CA LEU A 1123 15.60 38.95 -0.28
C LEU A 1123 15.48 38.05 -1.53
N GLU A 1124 14.46 38.24 -2.36
CA GLU A 1124 14.27 37.53 -3.62
C GLU A 1124 15.16 38.10 -4.71
N GLU A 1125 15.38 39.42 -4.74
CA GLU A 1125 16.40 40.08 -5.56
C GLU A 1125 17.79 39.66 -5.10
N ASP A 1126 18.10 39.67 -3.80
CA ASP A 1126 19.36 39.18 -3.23
C ASP A 1126 19.54 37.69 -3.55
N LEU A 1127 18.49 36.86 -3.46
CA LEU A 1127 18.52 35.44 -3.83
C LEU A 1127 18.67 35.26 -5.34
N LEU A 1128 18.09 36.13 -6.17
CA LEU A 1128 18.27 36.13 -7.63
C LEU A 1128 19.69 36.56 -8.01
N GLU A 1129 20.25 37.52 -7.30
CA GLU A 1129 21.61 38.00 -7.46
C GLU A 1129 22.61 36.93 -6.97
N GLU A 1130 22.34 36.30 -5.83
CA GLU A 1130 23.08 35.14 -5.32
C GLU A 1130 22.94 33.96 -6.29
N ARG A 1131 21.76 33.68 -6.85
CA ARG A 1131 21.57 32.64 -7.89
C ARG A 1131 22.31 32.99 -9.18
N LYS A 1132 22.36 34.26 -9.58
CA LYS A 1132 23.15 34.70 -10.75
C LYS A 1132 24.65 34.60 -10.48
N LEU A 1133 25.10 34.97 -9.28
CA LEU A 1133 26.49 34.85 -8.83
C LEU A 1133 26.87 33.37 -8.66
N ARG A 1134 25.95 32.53 -8.19
CA ARG A 1134 26.11 31.08 -8.04
C ARG A 1134 26.07 30.38 -9.40
N MET A 1135 25.22 30.80 -10.34
CA MET A 1135 25.30 30.34 -11.73
C MET A 1135 26.58 30.80 -12.43
N LYS A 1136 27.06 32.02 -12.16
CA LYS A 1136 28.37 32.48 -12.65
C LYS A 1136 29.51 31.69 -12.00
N ALA A 1137 29.44 31.43 -10.71
CA ALA A 1137 30.42 30.64 -9.98
C ALA A 1137 30.36 29.16 -10.38
N GLU A 1138 29.19 28.59 -10.69
CA GLU A 1138 29.02 27.25 -11.25
C GLU A 1138 29.51 27.19 -12.69
N ARG A 1139 29.29 28.24 -13.50
CA ARG A 1139 29.89 28.33 -14.84
C ARG A 1139 31.40 28.42 -14.75
N GLN A 1140 31.93 29.28 -13.89
CA GLN A 1140 33.37 29.37 -13.65
C GLN A 1140 33.93 28.10 -13.04
N PHE A 1141 33.19 27.43 -12.14
CA PHE A 1141 33.59 26.15 -11.56
C PHE A 1141 33.52 25.02 -12.60
N ASN A 1142 32.55 25.02 -13.50
CA ASN A 1142 32.46 24.06 -14.59
C ASN A 1142 33.46 24.36 -15.71
N GLU A 1143 33.80 25.63 -15.95
CA GLU A 1143 34.88 26.06 -16.83
C GLU A 1143 36.23 25.68 -16.22
N LEU A 1144 36.48 25.98 -14.94
CA LEU A 1144 37.67 25.56 -14.18
C LEU A 1144 37.73 24.04 -14.03
N ARG A 1145 36.59 23.35 -13.93
CA ARG A 1145 36.53 21.88 -13.89
C ARG A 1145 36.74 21.30 -15.27
N SER A 1146 36.23 21.92 -16.32
CA SER A 1146 36.54 21.53 -17.70
C SER A 1146 38.01 21.82 -18.02
N GLU A 1147 38.56 22.95 -17.57
CA GLU A 1147 39.98 23.27 -17.69
C GLU A 1147 40.81 22.35 -16.83
N TYR A 1148 40.36 21.99 -15.63
CA TYR A 1148 41.00 20.99 -14.77
C TYR A 1148 40.94 19.61 -15.41
N ASP A 1149 39.80 19.20 -15.98
CA ASP A 1149 39.65 17.92 -16.66
C ASP A 1149 40.50 17.91 -17.93
N ILE A 1150 40.58 19.02 -18.68
CA ILE A 1150 41.49 19.20 -19.83
C ILE A 1150 42.95 19.20 -19.37
N LEU A 1151 43.31 19.86 -18.27
CA LEU A 1151 44.67 19.85 -17.71
C LEU A 1151 45.02 18.49 -17.10
N THR A 1152 44.04 17.76 -16.58
CA THR A 1152 44.20 16.42 -16.03
C THR A 1152 44.30 15.41 -17.17
N GLU A 1153 43.57 15.61 -18.26
CA GLU A 1153 43.68 14.85 -19.51
C GLU A 1153 45.00 15.17 -20.21
N GLN A 1154 45.44 16.44 -20.26
CA GLN A 1154 46.77 16.84 -20.73
C GLN A 1154 47.89 16.36 -19.81
N MET A 1155 47.68 16.30 -18.49
CA MET A 1155 48.63 15.71 -17.55
C MET A 1155 48.61 14.18 -17.64
N ALA A 1156 47.49 13.55 -17.97
CA ALA A 1156 47.38 12.12 -18.21
C ALA A 1156 47.94 11.75 -19.59
N GLU A 1157 47.82 12.61 -20.59
CA GLU A 1157 48.46 12.51 -21.89
C GLU A 1157 49.95 12.81 -21.78
N ALA A 1158 50.36 13.82 -21.02
CA ALA A 1158 51.77 14.13 -20.78
C ALA A 1158 52.42 13.09 -19.88
N SER A 1159 51.75 12.61 -18.83
CA SER A 1159 52.21 11.49 -18.00
C SER A 1159 52.13 10.16 -18.76
N GLY A 1160 51.15 10.00 -19.64
CA GLY A 1160 51.03 8.90 -20.59
C GLY A 1160 52.14 8.91 -21.65
N GLN A 1161 52.50 10.08 -22.15
CA GLN A 1161 53.64 10.30 -23.04
C GLN A 1161 54.95 10.13 -22.29
N LEU A 1162 55.07 10.60 -21.04
CA LEU A 1162 56.28 10.43 -20.22
C LEU A 1162 56.46 8.97 -19.79
N THR A 1163 55.37 8.24 -19.51
CA THR A 1163 55.39 6.81 -19.21
C THR A 1163 55.58 5.99 -20.47
N ALA A 1164 55.03 6.39 -21.62
CA ALA A 1164 55.32 5.79 -22.91
C ALA A 1164 56.76 6.07 -23.34
N GLU A 1165 57.31 7.24 -23.07
CA GLU A 1165 58.69 7.63 -23.38
C GLU A 1165 59.66 7.00 -22.37
N ALA A 1166 59.29 6.87 -21.09
CA ALA A 1166 60.02 6.08 -20.11
C ALA A 1166 59.94 4.58 -20.41
N HIS A 1167 58.81 4.08 -20.91
CA HIS A 1167 58.66 2.70 -21.36
C HIS A 1167 59.42 2.48 -22.67
N ILE A 1168 59.41 3.41 -23.62
CA ILE A 1168 60.24 3.35 -24.84
C ILE A 1168 61.71 3.50 -24.49
N ASN A 1169 62.11 4.30 -23.51
CA ASN A 1169 63.49 4.40 -23.06
C ASN A 1169 63.91 3.18 -22.25
N LYS A 1170 63.00 2.55 -21.49
CA LYS A 1170 63.24 1.29 -20.77
C LYS A 1170 63.30 0.11 -21.73
N VAL A 1171 62.42 0.06 -22.74
CA VAL A 1171 62.44 -0.89 -23.84
C VAL A 1171 63.65 -0.64 -24.73
N ARG A 1172 64.03 0.60 -25.04
CA ARG A 1172 65.30 0.90 -25.75
C ARG A 1172 66.51 0.59 -24.89
N ALA A 1173 66.45 0.71 -23.57
CA ALA A 1173 67.53 0.32 -22.67
C ALA A 1173 67.61 -1.21 -22.53
N GLU A 1174 66.49 -1.91 -22.51
CA GLU A 1174 66.41 -3.37 -22.55
C GLU A 1174 66.76 -3.92 -23.93
N GLU A 1175 66.39 -3.25 -25.01
CA GLU A 1175 66.81 -3.54 -26.38
C GLU A 1175 68.27 -3.19 -26.59
N LEU A 1176 68.81 -2.10 -26.02
CA LEU A 1176 70.25 -1.82 -26.02
C LEU A 1176 71.00 -2.80 -25.13
N SER A 1177 70.42 -3.25 -24.02
CA SER A 1177 71.00 -4.28 -23.16
C SER A 1177 70.95 -5.65 -23.84
N ASN A 1178 69.87 -5.97 -24.55
CA ASN A 1178 69.70 -7.20 -25.32
C ASN A 1178 70.51 -7.16 -26.62
N LEU A 1179 70.60 -6.04 -27.32
CA LEU A 1179 71.53 -5.82 -28.44
C LEU A 1179 72.97 -5.82 -27.94
N ARG A 1180 73.29 -5.27 -26.76
CA ARG A 1180 74.63 -5.43 -26.17
C ARG A 1180 74.89 -6.87 -25.76
N ARG A 1181 73.90 -7.62 -25.25
CA ARG A 1181 74.02 -9.06 -24.98
C ARG A 1181 74.07 -9.89 -26.25
N ASP A 1182 73.40 -9.50 -27.32
CA ASP A 1182 73.37 -10.18 -28.61
C ASP A 1182 74.58 -9.81 -29.45
N LEU A 1183 75.15 -8.62 -29.26
CA LEU A 1183 76.43 -8.18 -29.80
C LEU A 1183 77.58 -8.73 -28.93
N GLN A 1184 77.42 -8.91 -27.62
CA GLN A 1184 78.33 -9.72 -26.79
C GLN A 1184 78.20 -11.20 -27.11
N LYS A 1185 77.02 -11.74 -27.41
CA LYS A 1185 76.85 -13.13 -27.85
C LYS A 1185 77.32 -13.32 -29.29
N ARG A 1186 77.13 -12.34 -30.17
CA ARG A 1186 77.74 -12.34 -31.51
C ARG A 1186 79.24 -12.15 -31.41
N ASN A 1187 79.76 -11.30 -30.52
CA ASN A 1187 81.19 -11.16 -30.29
C ASN A 1187 81.76 -12.37 -29.58
N LEU A 1188 81.06 -13.02 -28.66
CA LEU A 1188 81.48 -14.30 -28.06
C LEU A 1188 81.38 -15.44 -29.07
N ASN A 1189 80.40 -15.42 -29.98
CA ASN A 1189 80.33 -16.38 -31.08
C ASN A 1189 81.34 -16.06 -32.19
N HIS A 1190 81.71 -14.79 -32.38
CA HIS A 1190 82.73 -14.36 -33.34
C HIS A 1190 84.13 -14.52 -32.75
N GLU A 1191 84.31 -14.37 -31.44
CA GLU A 1191 85.50 -14.72 -30.67
C GLU A 1191 85.59 -16.22 -30.50
N ALA A 1192 84.49 -16.97 -30.38
CA ALA A 1192 84.51 -18.43 -30.44
C ALA A 1192 84.79 -18.91 -31.88
N TYR A 1193 84.27 -18.23 -32.90
CA TYR A 1193 84.59 -18.54 -34.30
C TYR A 1193 86.02 -18.14 -34.67
N ILE A 1194 86.53 -17.01 -34.16
CA ILE A 1194 87.94 -16.58 -34.27
C ILE A 1194 88.81 -17.44 -33.37
N SER A 1195 88.35 -17.93 -32.22
CA SER A 1195 89.07 -18.88 -31.35
C SER A 1195 89.10 -20.26 -31.99
N ASP A 1196 88.07 -20.68 -32.72
CA ASP A 1196 88.07 -21.89 -33.54
C ASP A 1196 88.93 -21.73 -34.80
N LEU A 1197 88.98 -20.54 -35.42
CA LEU A 1197 89.91 -20.23 -36.51
C LEU A 1197 91.35 -20.09 -36.02
N CYS A 1198 91.57 -19.52 -34.84
CA CYS A 1198 92.85 -19.43 -34.16
C CYS A 1198 93.26 -20.79 -33.60
N SER A 1199 92.33 -21.66 -33.22
CA SER A 1199 92.56 -23.05 -32.81
C SER A 1199 92.88 -23.91 -34.03
N MET A 1200 92.23 -23.67 -35.18
CA MET A 1200 92.63 -24.27 -36.45
C MET A 1200 93.98 -23.74 -36.94
N GLN A 1201 94.27 -22.43 -36.80
CA GLN A 1201 95.62 -21.89 -37.05
C GLN A 1201 96.63 -22.40 -36.03
N TYR A 1202 96.27 -22.60 -34.76
CA TYR A 1202 97.12 -23.15 -33.71
C TYR A 1202 97.33 -24.65 -33.88
N ALA A 1203 96.38 -25.38 -34.48
CA ALA A 1203 96.53 -26.77 -34.89
C ALA A 1203 97.39 -26.88 -36.16
N THR A 1204 97.26 -25.95 -37.10
CA THR A 1204 98.13 -25.88 -38.30
C THR A 1204 99.55 -25.45 -37.92
N VAL A 1205 99.68 -24.49 -37.00
CA VAL A 1205 100.96 -24.04 -36.43
C VAL A 1205 101.54 -25.10 -35.50
N ASN A 1206 100.77 -25.84 -34.70
CA ASN A 1206 101.26 -26.97 -33.91
C ASN A 1206 101.61 -28.18 -34.77
N ASN A 1207 101.00 -28.37 -35.93
CA ASN A 1207 101.48 -29.36 -36.90
C ASN A 1207 102.82 -28.93 -37.52
N LEU A 1208 103.01 -27.63 -37.79
CA LEU A 1208 104.32 -27.07 -38.16
C LEU A 1208 105.32 -27.09 -36.98
N ARG A 1209 104.85 -26.94 -35.74
CA ARG A 1209 105.65 -26.98 -34.50
C ARG A 1209 106.02 -28.41 -34.11
N ASN A 1210 105.20 -29.40 -34.43
CA ASN A 1210 105.50 -30.83 -34.28
C ASN A 1210 106.52 -31.28 -35.34
N LEU A 1211 106.45 -30.75 -36.56
CA LEU A 1211 107.52 -30.89 -37.56
C LEU A 1211 108.82 -30.16 -37.13
N SER A 1212 108.72 -29.02 -36.45
CA SER A 1212 109.87 -28.31 -35.87
C SER A 1212 110.41 -28.95 -34.57
N GLN A 1213 109.58 -29.60 -33.75
CA GLN A 1213 110.00 -30.34 -32.55
C GLN A 1213 110.65 -31.68 -32.90
N GLN A 1214 110.30 -32.31 -34.03
CA GLN A 1214 111.10 -33.40 -34.58
C GLN A 1214 112.48 -32.91 -35.09
N SER A 1215 112.57 -31.66 -35.58
CA SER A 1215 113.86 -31.03 -35.93
C SER A 1215 114.68 -30.60 -34.71
N SER A 1216 114.04 -30.12 -33.64
CA SER A 1216 114.68 -29.66 -32.41
C SER A 1216 115.08 -30.82 -31.47
N ALA A 1217 114.38 -31.95 -31.49
CA ALA A 1217 114.81 -33.17 -30.78
C ALA A 1217 116.16 -33.69 -31.32
N LEU A 1218 116.44 -33.51 -32.61
CA LEU A 1218 117.74 -33.80 -33.22
C LEU A 1218 118.84 -32.78 -32.82
N GLU A 1219 118.50 -31.54 -32.51
CA GLU A 1219 119.45 -30.52 -31.99
C GLU A 1219 119.68 -30.61 -30.46
N THR A 1220 118.72 -31.13 -29.71
CA THR A 1220 118.82 -31.21 -28.23
C THR A 1220 119.61 -32.45 -27.77
N GLU A 1221 119.70 -33.49 -28.61
CA GLU A 1221 120.69 -34.56 -28.46
C GLU A 1221 122.13 -34.04 -28.72
N ALA A 1222 122.28 -32.99 -29.55
CA ALA A 1222 123.57 -32.35 -29.84
C ALA A 1222 124.06 -31.38 -28.75
N LEU A 1223 123.17 -30.81 -27.92
CA LEU A 1223 123.52 -29.82 -26.87
C LEU A 1223 123.65 -30.41 -25.45
N ARG A 1224 123.16 -31.63 -25.18
CA ARG A 1224 123.52 -32.39 -23.97
C ARG A 1224 125.02 -32.72 -23.87
N ILE A 1225 125.74 -32.62 -24.99
CA ILE A 1225 127.20 -32.79 -25.07
C ILE A 1225 127.94 -31.49 -24.66
N LEU A 1226 127.28 -30.32 -24.62
CA LEU A 1226 127.98 -29.04 -24.57
C LEU A 1226 128.02 -28.30 -23.22
N ASP A 1227 127.09 -28.49 -22.29
CA ASP A 1227 127.09 -27.72 -21.02
C ASP A 1227 127.22 -28.54 -19.74
N HIS A 1228 128.06 -29.57 -19.84
CA HIS A 1228 128.97 -30.02 -18.76
C HIS A 1228 129.98 -28.93 -18.32
N ARG A 1229 129.67 -27.65 -18.56
CA ARG A 1229 130.48 -26.50 -18.24
C ARG A 1229 129.60 -25.44 -17.60
N ARG A 1230 129.80 -25.33 -16.29
CA ARG A 1230 129.67 -24.10 -15.51
C ARG A 1230 128.33 -23.90 -14.82
N ALA A 1231 128.07 -24.84 -13.91
CA ALA A 1231 127.77 -24.50 -12.53
C ALA A 1231 128.83 -23.54 -11.92
N ILE A 1232 128.49 -22.83 -10.83
CA ILE A 1232 129.31 -21.94 -9.94
C ILE A 1232 128.91 -20.46 -10.13
N SER A 1233 128.16 -19.79 -9.23
CA SER A 1233 128.63 -19.28 -7.92
C SER A 1233 127.49 -18.50 -7.17
N LYS A 1234 127.02 -18.97 -6.01
CA LYS A 1234 127.18 -18.43 -4.61
C LYS A 1234 126.21 -17.31 -4.08
N GLN A 1235 125.20 -17.71 -3.26
CA GLN A 1235 124.88 -17.42 -1.81
C GLN A 1235 125.16 -16.02 -1.13
N PRO A 1236 124.60 -15.65 0.08
CA PRO A 1236 123.18 -15.37 0.50
C PRO A 1236 122.93 -14.18 1.54
N LEU A 1237 121.64 -13.76 1.74
CA LEU A 1237 120.92 -13.13 2.93
C LEU A 1237 121.30 -11.72 3.52
N PRO A 1238 120.44 -10.98 4.32
CA PRO A 1238 118.95 -10.79 4.40
C PRO A 1238 118.40 -9.34 4.78
N ARG A 1239 117.05 -9.20 4.90
CA ARG A 1239 116.16 -8.17 5.61
C ARG A 1239 115.91 -6.81 4.88
N VAL A 1240 114.73 -6.13 4.81
CA VAL A 1240 113.52 -5.88 5.67
C VAL A 1240 112.27 -5.47 4.81
N TYR A 1241 111.07 -5.95 5.22
CA TYR A 1241 109.63 -5.52 5.12
C TYR A 1241 108.99 -4.69 3.96
N VAL A 1242 107.69 -5.00 3.74
CA VAL A 1242 106.85 -5.15 2.50
C VAL A 1242 105.60 -4.22 2.58
N GLU A 1243 105.28 -3.38 1.58
CA GLU A 1243 104.45 -3.52 0.32
C GLU A 1243 102.97 -3.93 0.54
N GLU A 1244 101.94 -3.16 0.14
CA GLU A 1244 101.44 -2.66 -1.15
C GLU A 1244 100.46 -3.60 -1.90
N GLN A 1245 99.63 -2.93 -2.69
CA GLN A 1245 98.33 -3.27 -3.27
C GLN A 1245 98.23 -4.52 -4.17
N SER A 1246 96.96 -4.88 -4.38
CA SER A 1246 96.34 -5.51 -5.56
C SER A 1246 96.07 -7.02 -5.53
N ASP A 1247 94.93 -7.31 -6.16
CA ASP A 1247 94.37 -8.59 -6.58
C ASP A 1247 93.53 -9.44 -5.61
N SER A 1248 92.28 -9.59 -6.06
CA SER A 1248 91.43 -10.79 -6.00
C SER A 1248 91.01 -11.33 -4.63
N GLU A 1249 89.91 -10.80 -4.08
CA GLU A 1249 88.60 -11.48 -3.88
C GLU A 1249 87.53 -10.49 -3.42
#